data_AF-C3XWB0-F1
#
_entry.id   AF-C3XWB0-F1
#
_cell.length_a   1.000
_cell.length_b   1.000
_cell.length_c   1.000
_cell.angle_alpha   90.00
_cell.angle_beta   90.00
_cell.angle_gamma   90.00
#
_symmetry.space_group_name_H-M   'P 1'
#
loop_
_entity.id
_entity.type
_entity.pdbx_description
1 polymer ?
#
loop_
_entity_poly.entity_id
_entity_poly.type
_entity_poly.pdbx_seq_one_letter_code
_entity_poly.pdbx_strand_id
1 'polypeptide(L)'
;MTTEARQGEPRTMARLCRYNRILLLKMFLVLLAVSGVYFYTYHVLEWGATVRSRGSSANGFKVGEFASNPDLQEALRLMREEQEEEEQEQADDDVCPPFTLTSGRQSDPPGQGDVTCRRITPIKGSCKLGREMFEGKDVETCESWGEARDICQLQESPGPDKYKVHCDPDMCKSSMALGTIHPNLGILDWQEFSTVDRLQLAIRRLATADYSQYHYGFCYIRCRPFHRYRRRKLLHDTHIQHQGQQIISNHSYSHDIYRNRRRTFFSKQGDAFLVSPRTLKNNSVNSVVGQTTRKSVPGQNNNRRLLQDDSLNNNIGTNKGENPNTDQEEEPEAEDGNFGNDFYEGGDADDDNYEDERYNDEDDKEEYDYYDDEQRYIMQLIILPPQMKPVEKPVNGSNKININIVLLDSLSRHHFYRSLPQTLAQFHSLNSGKRSTARVLDFELVQAIRSRTFESVQALFAGEIFEPDKGFSSQDMPPKPLEVQKMFMPFKRQGYETLWLEDLCWTWEWGLVKNLAMIQFGERYRLRWRSFREAVQKAGIDRLDATLTSCDILKESHLPDMFHGPPAICFNGRYQHEYLLSYLRQMQAKMTQHNRPMLSYLMLNTAHEDSGLRVQTLDEAFSEYVHFVAGQQNTLTIIFADHGNSYGDFLKETYEGQIELYHPALFMIVPDKVTKILGHKKMKALTLNQHRLVSLLDVHYTITSLLPKREQTMNAAHRSLYMLTLNGLFSEIPTNRTCSQVPRILPNLCICEGYDSPVRNDSYHTLFAEFALGTLNNHILQQFGEANPQAVSGVGSCQRLVAHGFHNVKERHGKDGVVVVTLDLYVQSGDSSGQSEDVFTVVVQFDENEDTAMTLLGYERVSKYGHYSKCADKGVNVKLCVCSLKKPLQPPDVNKVPRWNLHYPMVLGRKTKVSELDKGCLFALYRQNESGVSFEVANVCPNFRYTVWFDLEVSNMHRSVRTSPKKDLKPGDIQFTVVLLQTRTHHSWRWTYKTRYMRRDYP
;
A
#
# COMPACT_ATOMS: atom_id res chain seq x y z
N MET A 1 -49.41 46.73 -11.62
CA MET A 1 -49.56 47.21 -13.01
C MET A 1 -49.68 46.00 -13.91
N THR A 2 -50.54 46.13 -14.91
CA THR A 2 -51.25 45.12 -15.72
C THR A 2 -50.40 44.36 -16.76
N THR A 3 -50.78 43.09 -17.03
CA THR A 3 -50.82 42.31 -18.31
C THR A 3 -49.64 42.42 -19.30
N GLU A 4 -49.07 41.38 -19.95
CA GLU A 4 -49.59 40.10 -20.46
C GLU A 4 -48.40 39.20 -20.94
N ALA A 5 -48.68 37.89 -21.07
CA ALA A 5 -47.85 36.69 -21.25
C ALA A 5 -46.56 36.67 -22.12
N ARG A 6 -45.58 35.86 -21.67
CA ARG A 6 -44.99 34.76 -22.46
C ARG A 6 -44.77 33.52 -21.57
N GLN A 7 -45.38 32.41 -21.98
CA GLN A 7 -45.24 31.08 -21.36
C GLN A 7 -43.83 30.55 -21.62
N GLY A 8 -43.13 30.14 -20.55
CA GLY A 8 -41.83 29.48 -20.66
C GLY A 8 -40.81 29.79 -19.57
N GLU A 9 -41.18 30.26 -18.36
CA GLU A 9 -40.23 30.41 -17.24
C GLU A 9 -40.89 30.61 -15.85
N PRO A 10 -41.81 29.73 -15.37
CA PRO A 10 -42.52 30.03 -14.11
C PRO A 10 -41.70 29.76 -12.85
N ARG A 11 -40.57 29.02 -12.91
CA ARG A 11 -39.81 28.62 -11.70
C ARG A 11 -38.77 29.66 -11.26
N THR A 12 -38.11 30.36 -12.17
CA THR A 12 -37.03 31.32 -11.85
C THR A 12 -37.56 32.64 -11.31
N MET A 13 -38.63 33.19 -11.88
CA MET A 13 -39.28 34.44 -11.41
C MET A 13 -39.97 34.28 -10.06
N ALA A 14 -40.59 33.11 -9.81
CA ALA A 14 -41.17 32.78 -8.50
C ALA A 14 -40.09 32.57 -7.42
N ARG A 15 -38.93 31.99 -7.77
CA ARG A 15 -37.75 31.87 -6.90
C ARG A 15 -37.15 33.23 -6.54
N LEU A 16 -36.97 34.14 -7.51
CA LEU A 16 -36.46 35.50 -7.28
C LEU A 16 -37.40 36.36 -6.42
N CYS A 17 -38.72 36.25 -6.61
CA CYS A 17 -39.69 36.95 -5.78
C CYS A 17 -39.77 36.40 -4.34
N ARG A 18 -39.58 35.09 -4.14
CA ARG A 18 -39.50 34.47 -2.81
C ARG A 18 -38.21 34.85 -2.09
N TYR A 19 -37.07 34.76 -2.77
CA TYR A 19 -35.75 35.10 -2.22
C TYR A 19 -35.69 36.56 -1.73
N ASN A 20 -36.22 37.50 -2.54
CA ASN A 20 -36.27 38.92 -2.15
C ASN A 20 -37.21 39.19 -0.97
N ARG A 21 -38.35 38.48 -0.85
CA ARG A 21 -39.24 38.58 0.31
C ARG A 21 -38.58 38.09 1.60
N ILE A 22 -37.82 37.00 1.53
CA ILE A 22 -37.16 36.38 2.68
C ILE A 22 -35.92 37.16 3.11
N LEU A 23 -35.14 37.72 2.18
CA LEU A 23 -34.03 38.62 2.48
C LEU A 23 -34.51 39.88 3.22
N LEU A 24 -35.62 40.46 2.75
CA LEU A 24 -36.29 41.58 3.44
C LEU A 24 -36.78 41.19 4.83
N LEU A 25 -37.28 39.96 5.01
CA LEU A 25 -37.71 39.44 6.32
C LEU A 25 -36.54 39.21 7.29
N LYS A 26 -35.42 38.65 6.82
CA LYS A 26 -34.18 38.47 7.61
C LYS A 26 -33.61 39.83 8.03
N MET A 27 -33.60 40.81 7.13
CA MET A 27 -33.21 42.18 7.45
C MET A 27 -34.14 42.83 8.48
N PHE A 28 -35.45 42.61 8.37
CA PHE A 28 -36.44 43.13 9.31
C PHE A 28 -36.30 42.53 10.72
N LEU A 29 -36.03 41.22 10.82
CA LEU A 29 -35.78 40.53 12.09
C LEU A 29 -34.47 40.98 12.76
N VAL A 30 -33.42 41.24 11.98
CA VAL A 30 -32.17 41.83 12.50
C VAL A 30 -32.42 43.25 13.00
N LEU A 31 -33.18 44.08 12.28
CA LEU A 31 -33.58 45.41 12.73
C LEU A 31 -34.41 45.36 14.02
N LEU A 32 -35.35 44.41 14.14
CA LEU A 32 -36.13 44.18 15.36
C LEU A 32 -35.24 43.77 16.54
N ALA A 33 -34.29 42.85 16.34
CA ALA A 33 -33.34 42.45 17.39
C ALA A 33 -32.44 43.61 17.84
N VAL A 34 -31.94 44.42 16.91
CA VAL A 34 -31.14 45.61 17.22
C VAL A 34 -31.98 46.66 17.96
N SER A 35 -33.24 46.86 17.56
CA SER A 35 -34.15 47.80 18.24
C SER A 35 -34.56 47.33 19.64
N GLY A 36 -34.76 46.03 19.86
CA GLY A 36 -35.06 45.45 21.17
C GLY A 36 -33.89 45.55 22.15
N VAL A 37 -32.65 45.39 21.66
CA VAL A 37 -31.44 45.62 22.45
C VAL A 37 -31.25 47.11 22.79
N TYR A 38 -31.65 48.02 21.88
CA TYR A 38 -31.63 49.47 22.13
C TYR A 38 -32.67 49.89 23.18
N PHE A 39 -33.87 49.28 23.17
CA PHE A 39 -34.92 49.55 24.16
C PHE A 39 -34.55 49.03 25.56
N TYR A 40 -33.89 47.87 25.62
CA TYR A 40 -33.43 47.27 26.88
C TYR A 40 -32.26 48.04 27.51
N THR A 41 -31.36 48.60 26.70
CA THR A 41 -30.24 49.42 27.19
C THR A 41 -30.67 50.83 27.63
N TYR A 42 -31.69 51.41 26.99
CA TYR A 42 -32.20 52.74 27.37
C TYR A 42 -32.99 52.74 28.71
N HIS A 43 -33.79 51.70 28.98
CA HIS A 43 -34.57 51.61 30.23
C HIS A 43 -33.80 51.11 31.46
N VAL A 44 -32.69 50.40 31.27
CA VAL A 44 -31.83 49.97 32.40
C VAL A 44 -30.92 51.11 32.89
N LEU A 45 -30.71 52.16 32.10
CA LEU A 45 -29.85 53.30 32.44
C LEU A 45 -30.56 54.47 33.14
N GLU A 46 -31.90 54.54 33.16
CA GLU A 46 -32.66 55.62 33.84
C GLU A 46 -33.22 55.26 35.24
N TRP A 47 -33.11 54.02 35.71
CA TRP A 47 -33.60 53.60 37.05
C TRP A 47 -32.50 53.24 38.06
N GLY A 48 -31.26 53.68 37.78
CA GLY A 48 -30.08 53.46 38.62
C GLY A 48 -29.80 54.55 39.65
N ALA A 49 -30.81 55.22 40.20
CA ALA A 49 -30.61 56.12 41.34
C ALA A 49 -31.85 56.18 42.24
N THR A 50 -31.60 56.08 43.55
CA THR A 50 -32.49 56.39 44.70
C THR A 50 -33.50 55.34 45.23
N VAL A 51 -33.15 54.84 46.44
CA VAL A 51 -34.00 54.63 47.64
C VAL A 51 -34.31 53.19 48.13
N ARG A 52 -34.01 53.05 49.42
CA ARG A 52 -34.24 51.99 50.43
C ARG A 52 -35.68 51.45 50.55
N SER A 53 -35.71 50.16 50.91
CA SER A 53 -36.56 49.47 51.92
C SER A 53 -38.07 49.24 51.69
N ARG A 54 -38.45 47.99 52.00
CA ARG A 54 -39.77 47.43 52.39
C ARG A 54 -40.86 47.29 51.31
N GLY A 55 -41.33 46.04 51.17
CA GLY A 55 -42.75 45.70 51.11
C GLY A 55 -43.38 45.45 49.74
N SER A 56 -43.76 44.18 49.52
CA SER A 56 -44.94 43.68 48.80
C SER A 56 -45.27 44.05 47.33
N SER A 57 -45.56 42.98 46.58
CA SER A 57 -46.50 42.79 45.46
C SER A 57 -46.19 43.32 44.06
N ALA A 58 -45.86 42.36 43.19
CA ALA A 58 -46.50 42.06 41.90
C ALA A 58 -46.61 43.15 40.81
N ASN A 59 -45.80 43.01 39.75
CA ASN A 59 -46.27 42.50 38.45
C ASN A 59 -45.06 42.30 37.51
N GLY A 60 -44.74 41.03 37.21
CA GLY A 60 -43.70 40.64 36.26
C GLY A 60 -44.19 40.75 34.82
N PHE A 61 -43.35 41.30 33.96
CA PHE A 61 -43.48 41.27 32.50
C PHE A 61 -43.45 39.80 32.03
N LYS A 62 -44.55 39.32 31.41
CA LYS A 62 -44.63 37.96 30.89
C LYS A 62 -43.94 37.87 29.53
N VAL A 63 -42.91 37.04 29.42
CA VAL A 63 -42.17 36.67 28.18
C VAL A 63 -43.03 35.79 27.22
N GLY A 64 -44.36 35.81 27.35
CA GLY A 64 -45.27 34.90 26.66
C GLY A 64 -45.81 35.37 25.31
N GLU A 65 -45.66 36.65 24.93
CA GLU A 65 -46.32 37.20 23.73
C GLU A 65 -45.47 37.13 22.44
N PHE A 66 -44.17 36.83 22.53
CA PHE A 66 -43.33 36.68 21.33
C PHE A 66 -43.53 35.33 20.61
N ALA A 67 -43.99 34.30 21.33
CA ALA A 67 -44.20 32.94 20.77
C ALA A 67 -45.53 32.79 20.01
N SER A 68 -46.45 33.74 20.16
CA SER A 68 -47.81 33.73 19.57
C SER A 68 -47.95 34.65 18.35
N ASN A 69 -46.86 35.24 17.85
CA ASN A 69 -46.91 36.09 16.66
C ASN A 69 -47.08 35.22 15.40
N PRO A 70 -48.21 35.33 14.67
CA PRO A 70 -48.49 34.49 13.50
C PRO A 70 -47.50 34.70 12.35
N ASP A 71 -46.94 35.91 12.19
CA ASP A 71 -45.96 36.19 11.14
C ASP A 71 -44.60 35.52 11.42
N LEU A 72 -44.22 35.41 12.71
CA LEU A 72 -43.00 34.72 13.12
C LEU A 72 -43.14 33.20 12.97
N GLN A 73 -44.33 32.66 13.28
CA GLN A 73 -44.61 31.23 13.08
C GLN A 73 -44.62 30.86 11.59
N GLU A 74 -45.19 31.72 10.74
CA GLU A 74 -45.17 31.52 9.29
C GLU A 74 -43.75 31.63 8.71
N ALA A 75 -42.93 32.54 9.20
CA ALA A 75 -41.52 32.64 8.83
C ALA A 75 -40.72 31.37 9.22
N LEU A 76 -40.94 30.84 10.43
CA LEU A 76 -40.33 29.60 10.89
C LEU A 76 -40.80 28.38 10.09
N ARG A 77 -42.08 28.34 9.69
CA ARG A 77 -42.63 27.30 8.82
C ARG A 77 -41.97 27.32 7.44
N LEU A 78 -41.89 28.50 6.80
CA LEU A 78 -41.26 28.64 5.48
C LEU A 78 -39.76 28.30 5.50
N MET A 79 -39.04 28.66 6.57
CA MET A 79 -37.63 28.25 6.73
C MET A 79 -37.49 26.74 6.92
N ARG A 80 -38.43 26.08 7.63
CA ARG A 80 -38.44 24.63 7.77
C ARG A 80 -38.76 23.93 6.45
N GLU A 81 -39.71 24.45 5.67
CA GLU A 81 -40.05 23.90 4.35
C GLU A 81 -38.91 24.06 3.35
N GLU A 82 -38.17 25.17 3.36
CA GLU A 82 -36.97 25.34 2.54
C GLU A 82 -35.84 24.39 2.99
N GLN A 83 -35.66 24.19 4.30
CA GLN A 83 -34.70 23.22 4.81
C GLN A 83 -35.09 21.78 4.45
N GLU A 84 -36.39 21.43 4.49
CA GLU A 84 -36.90 20.13 4.06
C GLU A 84 -36.76 19.93 2.54
N GLU A 85 -37.02 20.97 1.73
CA GLU A 85 -36.81 20.93 0.28
C GLU A 85 -35.32 20.84 -0.09
N GLU A 86 -34.43 21.58 0.58
CA GLU A 86 -32.97 21.48 0.41
C GLU A 86 -32.44 20.11 0.85
N GLU A 87 -32.90 19.58 2.00
CA GLU A 87 -32.53 18.25 2.49
C GLU A 87 -32.99 17.12 1.56
N GLN A 88 -34.10 17.33 0.85
CA GLN A 88 -34.68 16.41 -0.12
C GLN A 88 -34.03 16.52 -1.51
N GLU A 89 -33.73 17.73 -2.00
CA GLU A 89 -32.95 17.94 -3.24
C GLU A 89 -31.51 17.41 -3.07
N GLN A 90 -30.93 17.56 -1.87
CA GLN A 90 -29.63 16.97 -1.51
C GLN A 90 -29.68 15.44 -1.32
N ALA A 91 -30.85 14.86 -1.02
CA ALA A 91 -31.02 13.41 -0.96
C ALA A 91 -31.18 12.78 -2.36
N ASP A 92 -31.87 13.46 -3.27
CA ASP A 92 -32.03 13.01 -4.66
C ASP A 92 -30.71 13.05 -5.46
N ASP A 93 -29.80 13.98 -5.13
CA ASP A 93 -28.46 14.12 -5.75
C ASP A 93 -27.36 13.28 -5.06
N ASP A 94 -27.69 12.45 -4.06
CA ASP A 94 -26.71 11.56 -3.40
C ASP A 94 -26.98 10.07 -3.68
N VAL A 95 -27.84 9.77 -4.65
CA VAL A 95 -28.11 8.39 -5.06
C VAL A 95 -26.87 7.81 -5.76
N CYS A 96 -26.28 6.78 -5.16
CA CYS A 96 -25.16 6.06 -5.74
C CYS A 96 -25.59 5.37 -7.04
N PRO A 97 -24.77 5.41 -8.10
CA PRO A 97 -25.10 4.68 -9.32
C PRO A 97 -25.18 3.17 -9.02
N PRO A 98 -26.03 2.43 -9.75
CA PRO A 98 -26.10 0.98 -9.61
C PRO A 98 -24.78 0.39 -10.13
N PHE A 99 -23.88 0.03 -9.20
CA PHE A 99 -22.63 -0.65 -9.52
C PHE A 99 -22.92 -2.11 -9.88
N THR A 100 -23.49 -2.36 -11.05
CA THR A 100 -23.85 -3.70 -11.55
C THR A 100 -23.68 -3.82 -13.05
N LEU A 101 -23.24 -5.00 -13.51
CA LEU A 101 -23.15 -5.32 -14.94
C LEU A 101 -24.49 -5.78 -15.55
N THR A 102 -25.53 -6.06 -14.75
CA THR A 102 -26.83 -6.52 -15.26
C THR A 102 -27.80 -5.37 -15.49
N SER A 103 -28.05 -5.02 -16.75
CA SER A 103 -29.03 -4.00 -17.14
C SER A 103 -30.47 -4.52 -16.99
N GLY A 104 -31.35 -3.79 -16.32
CA GLY A 104 -32.81 -4.02 -16.38
C GLY A 104 -33.40 -5.04 -15.41
N ARG A 105 -32.60 -5.66 -14.53
CA ARG A 105 -33.14 -6.10 -13.24
C ARG A 105 -33.06 -4.88 -12.32
N GLN A 106 -34.20 -4.42 -11.79
CA GLN A 106 -34.16 -3.81 -10.47
C GLN A 106 -33.33 -4.77 -9.62
N SER A 107 -32.34 -4.27 -8.87
CA SER A 107 -31.74 -5.05 -7.79
C SER A 107 -32.87 -5.80 -7.15
N ASP A 108 -32.89 -7.14 -7.28
CA ASP A 108 -33.92 -7.92 -6.60
C ASP A 108 -33.93 -7.37 -5.17
N PRO A 109 -35.09 -6.91 -4.64
CA PRO A 109 -35.12 -6.36 -3.29
C PRO A 109 -34.38 -7.35 -2.40
N PRO A 110 -33.48 -6.90 -1.50
CA PRO A 110 -32.50 -7.76 -0.87
C PRO A 110 -33.21 -8.93 -0.15
N GLY A 111 -33.31 -10.07 -0.85
CA GLY A 111 -34.32 -11.07 -0.51
C GLY A 111 -34.90 -11.84 -1.71
N GLN A 112 -34.08 -12.63 -2.40
CA GLN A 112 -34.52 -13.95 -2.90
C GLN A 112 -33.53 -15.09 -2.60
N GLY A 113 -32.63 -14.83 -1.65
CA GLY A 113 -31.92 -15.83 -0.87
C GLY A 113 -31.43 -15.14 0.40
N ASP A 114 -31.62 -15.76 1.56
CA ASP A 114 -31.21 -15.22 2.86
C ASP A 114 -29.67 -15.22 2.96
N VAL A 115 -29.04 -14.19 2.39
CA VAL A 115 -27.59 -13.97 2.44
C VAL A 115 -27.26 -13.12 3.65
N THR A 116 -26.34 -13.61 4.48
CA THR A 116 -25.98 -12.95 5.73
C THR A 116 -25.12 -11.70 5.51
N CYS A 117 -24.24 -11.72 4.50
CA CYS A 117 -23.49 -10.52 4.13
C CYS A 117 -24.25 -9.74 3.05
N ARG A 118 -24.52 -8.47 3.34
CA ARG A 118 -25.01 -7.47 2.38
C ARG A 118 -24.03 -6.31 2.37
N ARG A 119 -23.94 -5.61 1.24
CA ARG A 119 -23.08 -4.43 1.15
C ARG A 119 -23.56 -3.36 2.14
N ILE A 120 -22.62 -2.67 2.78
CA ILE A 120 -22.90 -1.49 3.61
C ILE A 120 -23.63 -0.43 2.78
N THR A 121 -24.75 0.08 3.30
CA THR A 121 -25.43 1.24 2.72
C THR A 121 -24.50 2.46 2.77
N PRO A 122 -24.21 3.10 1.61
CA PRO A 122 -23.36 4.28 1.58
C PRO A 122 -23.91 5.39 2.48
N ILE A 123 -22.99 6.10 3.16
CA ILE A 123 -23.36 7.23 4.02
C ILE A 123 -23.83 8.40 3.16
N LYS A 124 -24.87 9.11 3.63
CA LYS A 124 -25.39 10.31 2.95
C LYS A 124 -24.26 11.31 2.68
N GLY A 125 -24.11 11.72 1.43
CA GLY A 125 -23.14 12.64 0.86
C GLY A 125 -21.93 11.96 0.21
N SER A 126 -21.65 10.69 0.54
CA SER A 126 -20.41 10.03 0.09
C SER A 126 -20.39 9.74 -1.40
N CYS A 127 -21.56 9.42 -1.97
CA CYS A 127 -21.68 9.12 -3.39
C CYS A 127 -21.57 10.38 -4.23
N LYS A 128 -22.22 11.47 -3.81
CA LYS A 128 -22.00 12.79 -4.43
C LYS A 128 -20.53 13.19 -4.43
N LEU A 129 -19.86 13.11 -3.28
CA LEU A 129 -18.45 13.47 -3.16
C LEU A 129 -17.56 12.58 -4.05
N GLY A 130 -17.80 11.26 -4.07
CA GLY A 130 -17.08 10.35 -4.96
C GLY A 130 -17.23 10.72 -6.44
N ARG A 131 -18.43 11.12 -6.87
CA ARG A 131 -18.64 11.61 -8.25
C ARG A 131 -17.89 12.92 -8.50
N GLU A 132 -18.00 13.88 -7.59
CA GLU A 132 -17.31 15.17 -7.70
C GLU A 132 -15.79 15.04 -7.70
N MET A 133 -15.23 14.04 -7.03
CA MET A 133 -13.79 13.80 -6.98
C MET A 133 -13.27 13.08 -8.23
N PHE A 134 -14.01 12.09 -8.75
CA PHE A 134 -13.48 11.17 -9.75
C PHE A 134 -14.18 11.22 -11.11
N GLU A 135 -15.48 11.49 -11.18
CA GLU A 135 -16.21 11.42 -12.45
C GLU A 135 -16.03 12.70 -13.29
N GLY A 136 -15.88 12.52 -14.60
CA GLY A 136 -15.81 13.62 -15.57
C GLY A 136 -14.59 14.53 -15.42
N LYS A 137 -13.51 14.04 -14.79
CA LYS A 137 -12.24 14.75 -14.67
C LYS A 137 -11.44 14.68 -15.96
N ASP A 138 -10.68 15.74 -16.22
CA ASP A 138 -9.74 15.75 -17.34
C ASP A 138 -8.62 14.73 -17.06
N VAL A 139 -8.46 13.80 -18.00
CA VAL A 139 -7.41 12.77 -17.94
C VAL A 139 -6.15 13.36 -18.53
N GLU A 140 -5.05 13.36 -17.76
CA GLU A 140 -3.76 13.83 -18.25
C GLU A 140 -3.30 12.98 -19.45
N THR A 141 -2.97 13.64 -20.56
CA THR A 141 -2.51 12.99 -21.79
C THR A 141 -1.00 12.97 -21.88
N CYS A 142 -0.44 12.02 -22.62
CA CYS A 142 0.99 12.04 -22.93
C CYS A 142 1.39 13.10 -23.96
N GLU A 143 0.45 13.90 -24.48
CA GLU A 143 0.73 14.99 -25.44
C GLU A 143 1.51 16.13 -24.78
N SER A 144 1.20 16.45 -23.51
CA SER A 144 1.91 17.47 -22.72
C SER A 144 3.39 17.09 -22.50
N TRP A 145 3.72 15.80 -22.62
CA TRP A 145 5.07 15.26 -22.48
C TRP A 145 5.91 15.32 -23.78
N GLY A 146 5.27 15.71 -24.90
CA GLY A 146 5.83 15.84 -26.24
C GLY A 146 5.09 14.98 -27.27
N GLU A 147 5.06 15.40 -28.54
CA GLU A 147 4.48 14.60 -29.62
C GLU A 147 5.17 13.23 -29.72
N ALA A 148 4.39 12.15 -29.66
CA ALA A 148 4.84 10.80 -29.97
C ALA A 148 5.41 10.77 -31.40
N ARG A 149 6.73 10.61 -31.53
CA ARG A 149 7.38 10.44 -32.83
C ARG A 149 8.31 9.25 -32.76
N ASP A 150 7.86 8.17 -33.37
CA ASP A 150 8.63 6.94 -33.49
C ASP A 150 9.85 7.17 -34.39
N ILE A 151 11.04 6.93 -33.85
CA ILE A 151 12.32 6.99 -34.59
C ILE A 151 12.35 5.88 -35.64
N CYS A 152 11.87 4.69 -35.26
CA CYS A 152 11.80 3.51 -36.10
C CYS A 152 10.44 2.81 -35.95
N GLN A 153 9.96 2.23 -37.05
CA GLN A 153 8.76 1.41 -37.10
C GLN A 153 9.14 -0.03 -37.45
N LEU A 154 8.69 -0.98 -36.63
CA LEU A 154 8.83 -2.41 -36.87
C LEU A 154 7.51 -2.97 -37.40
N GLN A 155 7.56 -3.64 -38.56
CA GLN A 155 6.39 -4.25 -39.21
C GLN A 155 6.67 -5.71 -39.54
N GLU A 156 5.66 -6.58 -39.35
CA GLU A 156 5.71 -7.96 -39.81
C GLU A 156 5.43 -8.02 -41.33
N SER A 157 6.15 -8.86 -42.05
CA SER A 157 6.13 -8.97 -43.51
C SER A 157 5.91 -10.43 -43.93
N PRO A 158 5.06 -10.71 -44.94
CA PRO A 158 4.73 -12.07 -45.39
C PRO A 158 5.83 -12.74 -46.24
N GLY A 159 6.96 -12.08 -46.48
CA GLY A 159 8.10 -12.62 -47.25
C GLY A 159 9.10 -13.44 -46.42
N PRO A 160 10.21 -13.92 -47.03
CA PRO A 160 11.29 -14.62 -46.30
C PRO A 160 11.90 -13.74 -45.20
N ASP A 161 11.89 -12.43 -45.43
CA ASP A 161 12.18 -11.40 -44.44
C ASP A 161 10.93 -11.14 -43.61
N LYS A 162 10.79 -11.90 -42.51
CA LYS A 162 9.62 -11.86 -41.63
C LYS A 162 9.37 -10.48 -41.00
N TYR A 163 10.39 -9.66 -40.82
CA TYR A 163 10.27 -8.33 -40.22
C TYR A 163 10.96 -7.27 -41.07
N LYS A 164 10.30 -6.12 -41.22
CA LYS A 164 10.83 -4.91 -41.85
C LYS A 164 10.93 -3.81 -40.80
N VAL A 165 12.06 -3.11 -40.79
CA VAL A 165 12.28 -1.95 -39.92
C VAL A 165 12.52 -0.73 -40.81
N HIS A 166 11.78 0.33 -40.57
CA HIS A 166 11.97 1.61 -41.23
C HIS A 166 12.22 2.68 -40.18
N CYS A 167 13.39 3.33 -40.24
CA CYS A 167 13.77 4.42 -39.36
C CYS A 167 13.83 5.73 -40.13
N ASP A 168 13.35 6.81 -39.54
CA ASP A 168 13.37 8.13 -40.15
C ASP A 168 14.79 8.75 -40.02
N PRO A 169 15.58 8.83 -41.12
CA PRO A 169 16.93 9.39 -41.09
C PRO A 169 16.91 10.88 -40.73
N ASP A 170 15.78 11.53 -41.02
CA ASP A 170 15.60 12.96 -40.96
C ASP A 170 15.28 13.43 -39.54
N MET A 171 15.03 12.50 -38.59
CA MET A 171 14.83 12.80 -37.17
C MET A 171 16.15 12.97 -36.40
N CYS A 172 17.23 12.31 -36.82
CA CYS A 172 18.47 12.16 -36.04
C CYS A 172 19.69 12.84 -36.71
N LYS A 173 20.37 13.75 -35.99
CA LYS A 173 21.44 14.60 -36.54
C LYS A 173 22.77 13.88 -36.86
N SER A 174 23.19 12.88 -36.08
CA SER A 174 24.51 12.25 -36.29
C SER A 174 24.80 10.93 -35.55
N SER A 175 24.21 10.66 -34.38
CA SER A 175 24.39 9.37 -33.69
C SER A 175 23.06 8.82 -33.20
N MET A 176 22.84 7.53 -33.47
CA MET A 176 21.72 6.74 -32.97
C MET A 176 22.29 5.59 -32.14
N ALA A 177 21.62 5.25 -31.05
CA ALA A 177 22.00 4.10 -30.26
C ALA A 177 20.81 3.16 -30.06
N LEU A 178 21.10 1.87 -30.03
CA LEU A 178 20.19 0.80 -29.66
C LEU A 178 20.49 0.40 -28.22
N GLY A 179 19.45 0.36 -27.39
CA GLY A 179 19.54 -0.04 -26.00
C GLY A 179 18.90 -1.40 -25.77
N THR A 180 19.60 -2.30 -25.09
CA THR A 180 19.07 -3.58 -24.59
C THR A 180 19.45 -3.78 -23.14
N ILE A 181 18.70 -4.61 -22.40
CA ILE A 181 19.06 -4.90 -21.01
C ILE A 181 20.25 -5.86 -20.98
N HIS A 182 21.33 -5.44 -20.33
CA HIS A 182 22.54 -6.24 -20.23
C HIS A 182 22.27 -7.53 -19.42
N PRO A 183 22.58 -8.72 -19.95
CA PRO A 183 22.17 -9.99 -19.37
C PRO A 183 22.73 -10.26 -17.97
N ASN A 184 23.90 -9.69 -17.65
CA ASN A 184 24.57 -9.87 -16.35
C ASN A 184 24.35 -8.71 -15.37
N LEU A 185 23.79 -7.58 -15.81
CA LEU A 185 23.61 -6.39 -14.96
C LEU A 185 22.14 -6.03 -14.74
N GLY A 186 21.23 -6.48 -15.62
CA GLY A 186 19.81 -6.19 -15.52
C GLY A 186 19.42 -4.74 -15.80
N ILE A 187 20.38 -3.90 -16.21
CA ILE A 187 20.20 -2.49 -16.54
C ILE A 187 20.42 -2.26 -18.03
N LEU A 188 19.92 -1.13 -18.53
CA LEU A 188 20.03 -0.74 -19.93
C LEU A 188 21.49 -0.47 -20.33
N ASP A 189 21.92 -1.10 -21.40
CA ASP A 189 23.21 -0.91 -22.05
C ASP A 189 23.02 -0.42 -23.48
N TRP A 190 23.88 0.49 -23.94
CA TRP A 190 23.71 1.23 -25.18
C TRP A 190 24.82 0.92 -26.18
N GLN A 191 24.42 0.52 -27.38
CA GLN A 191 25.31 0.34 -28.52
C GLN A 191 25.08 1.47 -29.53
N GLU A 192 26.13 2.21 -29.88
CA GLU A 192 26.08 3.30 -30.87
C GLU A 192 26.19 2.77 -32.31
N PHE A 193 25.42 3.38 -33.22
CA PHE A 193 25.36 3.02 -34.64
C PHE A 193 25.69 4.24 -35.52
N SER A 194 26.59 4.02 -36.49
CA SER A 194 27.05 5.08 -37.40
C SER A 194 26.10 5.38 -38.56
N THR A 195 25.18 4.47 -38.90
CA THR A 195 24.22 4.65 -40.00
C THR A 195 22.83 4.11 -39.65
N VAL A 196 21.79 4.68 -40.27
CA VAL A 196 20.39 4.26 -40.11
C VAL A 196 20.20 2.82 -40.58
N ASP A 197 20.84 2.44 -41.69
CA ASP A 197 20.74 1.08 -42.22
C ASP A 197 21.28 0.01 -41.26
N ARG A 198 22.38 0.30 -40.56
CA ARG A 198 22.93 -0.61 -39.55
C ARG A 198 22.00 -0.74 -38.34
N LEU A 199 21.40 0.37 -37.89
CA LEU A 199 20.39 0.34 -36.82
C LEU A 199 19.16 -0.47 -37.23
N GLN A 200 18.62 -0.25 -38.43
CA GLN A 200 17.48 -1.00 -38.97
C GLN A 200 17.78 -2.51 -39.01
N LEU A 201 18.98 -2.89 -39.48
CA LEU A 201 19.41 -4.28 -39.52
C LEU A 201 19.53 -4.89 -38.11
N ALA A 202 20.07 -4.14 -37.15
CA ALA A 202 20.18 -4.60 -35.76
C ALA A 202 18.82 -4.83 -35.11
N ILE A 203 17.89 -3.87 -35.22
CA ILE A 203 16.52 -4.02 -34.71
C ILE A 203 15.81 -5.20 -35.38
N ARG A 204 15.99 -5.35 -36.70
CA ARG A 204 15.42 -6.46 -37.46
C ARG A 204 15.93 -7.81 -36.95
N ARG A 205 17.24 -7.94 -36.66
CA ARG A 205 17.84 -9.16 -36.10
C ARG A 205 17.27 -9.45 -34.71
N LEU A 206 17.14 -8.45 -33.84
CA LEU A 206 16.51 -8.62 -32.52
C LEU A 206 15.06 -9.11 -32.59
N ALA A 207 14.33 -8.84 -33.67
CA ALA A 207 12.97 -9.36 -33.84
C ALA A 207 12.91 -10.87 -34.19
N THR A 208 14.04 -11.50 -34.54
CA THR A 208 14.13 -12.91 -34.95
C THR A 208 14.39 -13.87 -33.79
N ALA A 209 14.12 -15.16 -34.00
CA ALA A 209 14.27 -16.19 -32.97
C ALA A 209 15.73 -16.38 -32.53
N ASP A 210 16.68 -16.27 -33.45
CA ASP A 210 18.11 -16.51 -33.22
C ASP A 210 18.72 -15.54 -32.20
N TYR A 211 18.14 -14.34 -32.08
CA TYR A 211 18.60 -13.31 -31.16
C TYR A 211 17.75 -13.20 -29.88
N SER A 212 16.73 -14.04 -29.73
CA SER A 212 15.77 -13.97 -28.61
C SER A 212 16.38 -14.11 -27.22
N GLN A 213 17.55 -14.73 -27.11
CA GLN A 213 18.28 -14.92 -25.87
C GLN A 213 19.07 -13.68 -25.41
N TYR A 214 19.23 -12.68 -26.28
CA TYR A 214 20.03 -11.48 -26.03
C TYR A 214 19.20 -10.26 -25.63
N HIS A 215 17.88 -10.41 -25.49
CA HIS A 215 16.99 -9.33 -25.06
C HIS A 215 15.78 -9.87 -24.31
N TYR A 216 14.99 -8.96 -23.74
CA TYR A 216 13.84 -9.27 -22.87
C TYR A 216 12.51 -8.93 -23.56
N GLY A 217 12.44 -9.12 -24.88
CA GLY A 217 11.23 -8.83 -25.66
C GLY A 217 10.99 -7.35 -25.99
N PHE A 218 11.97 -6.47 -25.79
CA PHE A 218 11.92 -5.07 -26.20
C PHE A 218 13.33 -4.53 -26.49
N CYS A 219 13.41 -3.36 -27.12
CA CYS A 219 14.64 -2.55 -27.22
C CYS A 219 14.32 -1.05 -27.15
N TYR A 220 15.32 -0.27 -26.75
CA TYR A 220 15.28 1.19 -26.77
C TYR A 220 16.04 1.73 -27.96
N ILE A 221 15.64 2.90 -28.43
CA ILE A 221 16.36 3.66 -29.45
C ILE A 221 16.51 5.06 -28.91
N ARG A 222 17.70 5.65 -29.04
CA ARG A 222 17.90 7.07 -28.76
C ARG A 222 18.68 7.72 -29.88
N CYS A 223 18.43 9.01 -30.12
CA CYS A 223 19.27 9.79 -31.01
C CYS A 223 19.18 11.29 -30.70
N ARG A 224 20.12 12.08 -31.22
CA ARG A 224 20.09 13.54 -31.08
C ARG A 224 19.19 14.16 -32.16
N PRO A 225 18.15 14.93 -31.81
CA PRO A 225 17.24 15.50 -32.80
C PRO A 225 17.87 16.66 -33.60
N PHE A 226 17.45 16.86 -34.85
CA PHE A 226 17.77 18.10 -35.59
C PHE A 226 17.12 19.34 -34.94
N HIS A 227 17.71 20.54 -35.12
CA HIS A 227 17.20 21.80 -34.53
C HIS A 227 15.72 22.10 -34.86
N ARG A 228 15.21 21.66 -36.02
CA ARG A 228 13.78 21.80 -36.38
C ARG A 228 12.83 21.03 -35.45
N TYR A 229 13.33 19.98 -34.78
CA TYR A 229 12.57 19.17 -33.82
C TYR A 229 12.84 19.56 -32.35
N ARG A 230 13.72 20.54 -32.08
CA ARG A 230 13.94 21.08 -30.72
C ARG A 230 12.80 22.00 -30.24
N ARG A 231 12.00 22.57 -31.15
CA ARG A 231 11.17 23.78 -30.92
C ARG A 231 9.77 23.57 -30.34
N ARG A 232 9.51 22.54 -29.52
CA ARG A 232 8.23 22.45 -28.77
C ARG A 232 8.33 22.15 -27.27
N LYS A 233 9.48 21.72 -26.73
CA LYS A 233 9.61 21.40 -25.29
C LYS A 233 10.10 22.57 -24.41
N LEU A 234 10.59 23.65 -25.01
CA LEU A 234 11.17 24.81 -24.31
C LEU A 234 10.16 25.80 -23.70
N LEU A 235 8.86 25.61 -23.88
CA LEU A 235 7.82 26.44 -23.26
C LEU A 235 7.34 25.92 -21.89
N HIS A 236 7.78 24.73 -21.47
CA HIS A 236 7.30 24.12 -20.22
C HIS A 236 8.16 24.43 -18.99
N ASP A 237 9.37 24.95 -19.17
CA ASP A 237 10.22 25.40 -18.04
C ASP A 237 9.96 26.88 -17.65
N THR A 238 8.98 27.56 -18.26
CA THR A 238 8.70 29.00 -17.97
C THR A 238 7.23 29.40 -17.77
N HIS A 239 6.28 28.47 -17.75
CA HIS A 239 4.87 28.80 -17.44
C HIS A 239 4.27 27.91 -16.34
N ILE A 240 4.83 28.03 -15.13
CA ILE A 240 4.00 28.05 -13.91
C ILE A 240 3.74 29.54 -13.63
N GLN A 241 2.80 30.13 -14.38
CA GLN A 241 2.29 31.47 -14.06
C GLN A 241 1.12 31.33 -13.11
N HIS A 242 1.31 31.87 -11.91
CA HIS A 242 0.24 32.24 -10.98
C HIS A 242 -0.86 33.04 -11.71
N GLN A 243 -2.09 32.53 -11.71
CA GLN A 243 -3.27 33.38 -11.71
C GLN A 243 -4.07 33.08 -10.44
N GLY A 244 -4.07 34.06 -9.53
CA GLY A 244 -4.84 34.00 -8.31
C GLY A 244 -6.29 34.37 -8.54
N GLN A 245 -7.19 33.66 -7.85
CA GLN A 245 -8.36 34.27 -7.23
C GLN A 245 -8.21 34.13 -5.72
N GLN A 246 -8.25 35.27 -5.04
CA GLN A 246 -8.05 35.42 -3.60
C GLN A 246 -9.14 34.70 -2.81
N ILE A 247 -8.76 33.69 -2.03
CA ILE A 247 -9.40 33.38 -0.75
C ILE A 247 -8.27 33.19 0.27
N ILE A 248 -8.40 33.88 1.40
CA ILE A 248 -7.34 34.12 2.39
C ILE A 248 -7.02 32.81 3.15
N SER A 249 -5.82 32.26 2.97
CA SER A 249 -5.21 31.31 3.92
C SER A 249 -3.68 31.43 3.90
N ASN A 250 -3.09 31.73 5.06
CA ASN A 250 -1.65 31.84 5.27
C ASN A 250 -0.98 30.46 5.25
N HIS A 251 -0.31 30.08 4.16
CA HIS A 251 0.68 29.00 4.16
C HIS A 251 1.85 29.33 3.21
N SER A 252 3.05 29.47 3.78
CA SER A 252 4.30 29.66 3.04
C SER A 252 4.90 28.31 2.64
N TYR A 253 4.98 28.05 1.34
CA TYR A 253 5.75 26.95 0.76
C TYR A 253 7.25 27.31 0.77
N SER A 254 8.09 26.40 1.27
CA SER A 254 9.55 26.48 1.15
C SER A 254 10.02 25.52 0.08
N HIS A 255 10.40 26.07 -1.08
CA HIS A 255 11.35 25.47 -2.01
C HIS A 255 12.73 25.54 -1.37
N ASP A 256 13.33 24.40 -1.03
CA ASP A 256 14.78 24.19 -0.92
C ASP A 256 15.04 22.80 -0.33
N ILE A 257 15.27 21.78 -1.16
CA ILE A 257 16.12 20.60 -0.88
C ILE A 257 16.37 19.92 -2.23
N TYR A 258 17.55 20.13 -2.82
CA TYR A 258 18.38 19.11 -3.51
C TYR A 258 19.72 19.74 -3.90
N ARG A 259 20.52 20.10 -2.89
CA ARG A 259 21.97 20.34 -3.01
C ARG A 259 22.57 20.47 -1.61
N ASN A 260 23.14 19.38 -1.06
CA ASN A 260 24.34 19.36 -0.20
C ASN A 260 24.46 18.05 0.59
N ARG A 261 25.35 17.16 0.12
CA ARG A 261 26.22 16.33 0.96
C ARG A 261 27.53 16.06 0.21
N ARG A 262 28.57 16.85 0.53
CA ARG A 262 29.96 16.44 0.81
C ARG A 262 30.94 17.59 0.56
N ARG A 263 31.53 18.14 1.62
CA ARG A 263 32.93 18.59 1.64
C ARG A 263 33.43 18.77 3.07
N THR A 264 34.74 18.55 3.22
CA THR A 264 35.59 18.49 4.43
C THR A 264 35.48 17.16 5.19
N PHE A 265 36.54 16.36 5.36
CA PHE A 265 37.94 16.67 5.63
C PHE A 265 38.93 15.93 4.72
N PHE A 266 39.88 16.66 4.12
CA PHE A 266 41.34 16.42 4.13
C PHE A 266 41.99 17.31 3.05
N SER A 267 42.61 18.43 3.46
CA SER A 267 43.72 19.04 2.72
C SER A 267 44.90 19.17 3.66
N LYS A 268 46.04 18.61 3.25
CA LYS A 268 47.35 18.66 3.92
C LYS A 268 48.22 19.79 3.33
N GLN A 269 49.26 20.12 4.11
CA GLN A 269 50.41 21.03 3.92
C GLN A 269 50.21 22.43 4.55
N GLY A 270 51.14 22.96 5.35
CA GLY A 270 52.48 22.52 5.74
C GLY A 270 53.14 23.57 6.65
N ASP A 271 54.34 23.25 7.14
CA ASP A 271 55.30 24.03 7.93
C ASP A 271 55.11 24.06 9.46
N ALA A 272 56.12 23.93 10.31
CA ALA A 272 57.49 23.41 10.26
C ALA A 272 57.99 23.42 11.72
N PHE A 273 58.89 22.48 12.08
CA PHE A 273 60.12 22.66 12.90
C PHE A 273 60.44 21.57 13.95
N LEU A 274 61.57 20.89 13.64
CA LEU A 274 62.77 20.66 14.49
C LEU A 274 62.87 19.48 15.50
N VAL A 275 63.83 18.62 15.14
CA VAL A 275 64.85 17.88 15.96
C VAL A 275 64.52 16.47 16.50
N SER A 276 65.04 15.48 15.77
CA SER A 276 66.10 14.49 16.09
C SER A 276 66.16 13.74 17.46
N PRO A 277 66.70 12.49 17.45
CA PRO A 277 66.35 11.39 18.37
C PRO A 277 67.43 11.09 19.42
N ARG A 278 67.12 10.21 20.40
CA ARG A 278 68.09 9.32 21.08
C ARG A 278 67.43 8.27 22.00
N THR A 279 67.58 7.00 21.62
CA THR A 279 68.09 5.85 22.40
C THR A 279 68.03 5.88 23.94
N LEU A 280 67.48 4.82 24.59
CA LEU A 280 68.21 3.80 25.39
C LEU A 280 67.30 3.01 26.36
N LYS A 281 67.50 1.68 26.32
CA LYS A 281 67.58 0.69 27.43
C LYS A 281 66.35 0.26 28.24
N ASN A 282 66.09 -1.05 28.11
CA ASN A 282 66.05 -2.09 29.15
C ASN A 282 65.42 -1.74 30.52
N ASN A 283 64.42 -2.53 30.91
CA ASN A 283 64.70 -3.59 31.88
C ASN A 283 63.65 -4.73 31.84
N SER A 284 64.22 -5.93 31.90
CA SER A 284 63.68 -7.22 32.30
C SER A 284 63.24 -7.18 33.80
N VAL A 285 62.59 -8.16 34.45
CA VAL A 285 62.53 -9.61 34.29
C VAL A 285 61.54 -10.20 35.34
N ASN A 286 61.02 -11.40 35.06
CA ASN A 286 60.57 -12.49 35.97
C ASN A 286 59.25 -12.37 36.79
N SER A 287 58.25 -13.24 36.57
CA SER A 287 58.12 -14.72 36.85
C SER A 287 57.75 -14.98 38.33
N VAL A 288 56.91 -15.92 38.80
CA VAL A 288 56.64 -17.36 38.57
C VAL A 288 55.31 -17.68 39.33
N VAL A 289 54.27 -18.27 38.71
CA VAL A 289 53.82 -19.70 38.71
C VAL A 289 53.48 -20.35 40.08
N GLY A 290 52.31 -21.00 40.14
CA GLY A 290 51.94 -22.08 41.07
C GLY A 290 50.41 -22.30 41.13
N GLN A 291 49.80 -23.09 40.25
CA GLN A 291 49.50 -24.54 40.37
C GLN A 291 48.38 -24.97 41.34
N THR A 292 47.35 -25.61 40.74
CA THR A 292 46.53 -26.76 41.23
C THR A 292 45.51 -26.48 42.36
N THR A 293 44.24 -26.91 42.30
CA THR A 293 43.73 -28.28 42.15
C THR A 293 42.22 -28.31 41.85
N ARG A 294 41.82 -29.35 41.08
CA ARG A 294 40.45 -29.84 40.85
C ARG A 294 39.93 -30.67 42.04
N LYS A 295 38.59 -30.71 42.20
CA LYS A 295 37.70 -31.86 42.54
C LYS A 295 36.26 -31.31 42.59
N SER A 296 35.18 -31.95 42.16
CA SER A 296 34.86 -33.34 41.78
C SER A 296 33.47 -33.38 41.12
N VAL A 297 33.30 -34.30 40.16
CA VAL A 297 32.04 -34.80 39.55
C VAL A 297 31.26 -35.68 40.57
N PRO A 298 30.01 -36.18 40.37
CA PRO A 298 29.52 -37.02 39.23
C PRO A 298 28.15 -36.53 38.69
N GLY A 299 27.60 -36.94 37.55
CA GLY A 299 27.93 -37.97 36.58
C GLY A 299 26.67 -38.33 35.77
N GLN A 300 26.90 -38.87 34.56
CA GLN A 300 26.05 -39.82 33.80
C GLN A 300 24.72 -39.29 33.21
N ASN A 301 24.25 -39.66 32.03
CA ASN A 301 24.58 -40.63 30.96
C ASN A 301 23.54 -40.34 29.82
N ASN A 302 23.62 -40.72 28.53
CA ASN A 302 24.38 -41.75 27.82
C ASN A 302 24.29 -41.57 26.27
N ASN A 303 25.38 -41.99 25.61
CA ASN A 303 25.56 -42.75 24.35
C ASN A 303 24.80 -42.42 23.04
N ARG A 304 25.41 -42.31 21.84
CA ARG A 304 26.59 -42.90 21.14
C ARG A 304 26.34 -44.27 20.46
N ARG A 305 26.57 -44.30 19.13
CA ARG A 305 27.05 -45.34 18.17
C ARG A 305 26.59 -46.82 18.27
N LEU A 306 26.39 -47.42 17.08
CA LEU A 306 26.83 -48.74 16.54
C LEU A 306 26.54 -48.66 15.01
N LEU A 307 27.40 -48.90 14.00
CA LEU A 307 28.31 -49.98 13.55
C LEU A 307 27.65 -51.31 13.14
N GLN A 308 28.15 -51.83 12.00
CA GLN A 308 28.00 -53.13 11.30
C GLN A 308 26.87 -53.26 10.27
N ASP A 309 27.00 -54.00 9.17
CA ASP A 309 28.08 -54.37 8.23
C ASP A 309 27.41 -55.26 7.15
N ASP A 310 28.13 -55.47 6.05
CA ASP A 310 28.11 -56.63 5.13
C ASP A 310 27.16 -56.76 3.91
N SER A 311 27.88 -56.83 2.76
CA SER A 311 27.82 -57.84 1.68
C SER A 311 27.25 -57.40 0.32
N LEU A 312 27.80 -57.75 -0.86
CA LEU A 312 29.06 -58.39 -1.31
C LEU A 312 29.10 -58.35 -2.86
N ASN A 313 30.33 -58.30 -3.42
CA ASN A 313 30.83 -58.77 -4.74
C ASN A 313 30.39 -58.08 -6.07
N ASN A 314 31.28 -57.47 -6.87
CA ASN A 314 32.44 -57.97 -7.67
C ASN A 314 32.04 -58.67 -8.99
N ASN A 315 32.40 -58.11 -10.17
CA ASN A 315 33.57 -58.52 -10.98
C ASN A 315 33.51 -58.19 -12.50
N ILE A 316 34.66 -57.67 -13.00
CA ILE A 316 35.47 -58.07 -14.18
C ILE A 316 35.09 -57.64 -15.63
N GLY A 317 36.11 -57.07 -16.31
CA GLY A 317 36.54 -57.44 -17.69
C GLY A 317 36.65 -56.27 -18.69
N THR A 318 37.79 -55.58 -18.89
CA THR A 318 38.97 -55.86 -19.75
C THR A 318 38.81 -55.77 -21.29
N ASN A 319 39.75 -55.02 -21.89
CA ASN A 319 40.31 -55.03 -23.27
C ASN A 319 39.53 -54.32 -24.39
N LYS A 320 40.09 -53.30 -25.07
CA LYS A 320 41.27 -53.20 -25.98
C LYS A 320 41.01 -53.76 -27.40
N GLY A 321 41.31 -52.92 -28.39
CA GLY A 321 41.48 -53.22 -29.82
C GLY A 321 40.27 -52.77 -30.65
N GLU A 322 40.38 -52.19 -31.83
CA GLU A 322 41.48 -51.98 -32.77
C GLU A 322 40.96 -51.00 -33.86
N ASN A 323 41.83 -50.12 -34.35
CA ASN A 323 41.74 -49.40 -35.63
C ASN A 323 41.89 -50.44 -36.79
N PRO A 324 41.64 -50.20 -38.11
CA PRO A 324 41.96 -48.94 -38.83
C PRO A 324 41.17 -48.64 -40.14
N ASN A 325 41.63 -47.56 -40.82
CA ASN A 325 41.63 -47.27 -42.27
C ASN A 325 40.31 -46.92 -42.96
N THR A 326 40.26 -46.08 -44.00
CA THR A 326 41.07 -45.03 -44.65
C THR A 326 40.10 -44.42 -45.68
N ASP A 327 40.25 -43.15 -46.03
CA ASP A 327 40.41 -42.71 -47.43
C ASP A 327 40.16 -41.21 -47.55
N GLN A 328 41.08 -40.59 -48.28
CA GLN A 328 41.11 -39.19 -48.69
C GLN A 328 40.20 -39.00 -49.91
N GLU A 329 39.55 -37.85 -50.03
CA GLU A 329 39.43 -37.13 -51.31
C GLU A 329 39.02 -35.67 -51.07
N GLU A 330 39.59 -34.81 -51.90
CA GLU A 330 39.59 -33.34 -51.85
C GLU A 330 38.26 -32.73 -52.34
N GLU A 331 37.83 -31.61 -51.74
CA GLU A 331 36.88 -30.66 -52.35
C GLU A 331 37.54 -29.28 -52.55
N PRO A 332 37.13 -28.53 -53.59
CA PRO A 332 37.73 -27.25 -53.97
C PRO A 332 37.11 -26.06 -53.22
N GLU A 333 37.87 -24.96 -53.23
CA GLU A 333 37.58 -23.65 -52.66
C GLU A 333 36.26 -23.03 -53.13
N ALA A 334 35.48 -22.50 -52.17
CA ALA A 334 34.47 -21.46 -52.39
C ALA A 334 34.52 -20.46 -51.22
N GLU A 335 34.67 -19.18 -51.56
CA GLU A 335 34.77 -18.05 -50.64
C GLU A 335 33.47 -17.84 -49.84
N ASP A 336 33.54 -17.97 -48.51
CA ASP A 336 32.51 -17.48 -47.59
C ASP A 336 33.06 -16.32 -46.74
N GLY A 337 32.40 -15.16 -46.88
CA GLY A 337 32.63 -13.97 -46.08
C GLY A 337 32.15 -14.18 -44.64
N ASN A 338 33.12 -14.36 -43.74
CA ASN A 338 32.93 -14.54 -42.31
C ASN A 338 32.41 -13.25 -41.63
N PHE A 339 31.13 -13.24 -41.23
CA PHE A 339 30.53 -12.23 -40.34
C PHE A 339 29.69 -12.94 -39.27
N GLY A 340 30.30 -13.90 -38.57
CA GLY A 340 29.65 -14.71 -37.54
C GLY A 340 30.19 -14.53 -36.11
N ASN A 341 31.33 -13.87 -35.89
CA ASN A 341 32.07 -14.01 -34.61
C ASN A 341 31.94 -12.86 -33.59
N ASP A 342 31.21 -11.79 -33.84
CA ASP A 342 31.23 -10.61 -32.94
C ASP A 342 30.10 -10.54 -31.90
N PHE A 343 29.26 -11.58 -31.75
CA PHE A 343 28.15 -11.49 -30.79
C PHE A 343 28.37 -12.17 -29.44
N TYR A 344 29.03 -13.35 -29.33
CA TYR A 344 29.49 -13.92 -28.05
C TYR A 344 30.51 -15.04 -28.33
N GLU A 345 31.81 -14.79 -28.13
CA GLU A 345 32.83 -15.85 -27.99
C GLU A 345 33.46 -15.76 -26.59
N GLY A 346 33.54 -16.92 -25.92
CA GLY A 346 34.11 -17.10 -24.58
C GLY A 346 33.45 -18.27 -23.85
N GLY A 347 33.77 -19.50 -24.27
CA GLY A 347 33.23 -20.75 -23.72
C GLY A 347 33.92 -21.23 -22.45
N ASP A 348 33.27 -22.21 -21.82
CA ASP A 348 33.74 -22.98 -20.67
C ASP A 348 35.00 -23.82 -21.02
N ALA A 349 36.05 -23.71 -20.21
CA ALA A 349 36.98 -24.80 -19.87
C ALA A 349 37.81 -24.40 -18.64
N ASP A 350 37.92 -25.33 -17.69
CA ASP A 350 38.71 -25.25 -16.47
C ASP A 350 40.20 -24.90 -16.77
N ASP A 351 40.72 -23.80 -16.21
CA ASP A 351 42.12 -23.76 -15.77
C ASP A 351 42.34 -22.66 -14.71
N ASP A 352 42.86 -23.07 -13.57
CA ASP A 352 43.22 -22.24 -12.42
C ASP A 352 44.56 -21.53 -12.70
N ASN A 353 44.49 -20.25 -13.11
CA ASN A 353 45.48 -19.17 -12.94
C ASN A 353 45.39 -18.25 -14.16
N TYR A 354 45.12 -16.97 -13.96
CA TYR A 354 45.97 -15.89 -14.50
C TYR A 354 45.49 -14.53 -13.95
N GLU A 355 46.40 -13.96 -13.16
CA GLU A 355 46.76 -12.54 -12.99
C GLU A 355 45.75 -11.45 -13.37
N ASP A 356 45.13 -10.88 -12.34
CA ASP A 356 45.07 -9.45 -11.98
C ASP A 356 45.41 -8.40 -13.07
N GLU A 357 44.61 -8.35 -14.13
CA GLU A 357 44.45 -7.11 -14.91
C GLU A 357 43.46 -6.19 -14.20
N ARG A 358 44.04 -5.21 -13.51
CA ARG A 358 43.42 -4.05 -12.87
C ARG A 358 42.29 -3.45 -13.74
N TYR A 359 41.06 -3.87 -13.47
CA TYR A 359 39.90 -3.01 -13.65
C TYR A 359 40.04 -1.86 -12.65
N ASN A 360 40.12 -0.63 -13.16
CA ASN A 360 40.29 0.56 -12.34
C ASN A 360 39.15 0.68 -11.30
N ASP A 361 39.51 0.62 -10.02
CA ASP A 361 38.66 0.86 -8.85
C ASP A 361 38.16 2.32 -8.72
N GLU A 362 38.15 3.10 -9.81
CA GLU A 362 37.67 4.50 -9.83
C GLU A 362 36.27 4.66 -10.44
N ASP A 363 35.71 3.65 -11.14
CA ASP A 363 34.39 3.75 -11.78
C ASP A 363 33.19 3.45 -10.85
N ASP A 364 33.43 2.97 -9.62
CA ASP A 364 32.37 2.67 -8.63
C ASP A 364 32.03 3.89 -7.72
N LYS A 365 32.42 5.13 -8.10
CA LYS A 365 32.17 6.35 -7.29
C LYS A 365 31.65 7.59 -8.00
N GLU A 366 31.26 7.53 -9.27
CA GLU A 366 30.56 8.64 -9.94
C GLU A 366 29.06 8.37 -10.05
N GLU A 367 28.34 8.63 -8.95
CA GLU A 367 26.90 8.90 -9.01
C GLU A 367 26.64 10.28 -8.40
N TYR A 368 25.97 11.12 -9.19
CA TYR A 368 25.51 12.51 -8.95
C TYR A 368 26.53 13.65 -9.11
N ASP A 369 26.89 13.97 -10.35
CA ASP A 369 26.75 15.36 -10.88
C ASP A 369 26.88 15.33 -12.42
N TYR A 370 25.77 15.46 -13.16
CA TYR A 370 25.82 15.84 -14.57
C TYR A 370 24.54 16.59 -14.96
N TYR A 371 24.44 17.84 -14.50
CA TYR A 371 23.59 18.85 -15.13
C TYR A 371 24.50 19.97 -15.63
N ASP A 372 25.05 19.80 -16.83
CA ASP A 372 25.14 20.86 -17.84
C ASP A 372 25.73 20.29 -19.16
N ASP A 373 24.87 20.01 -20.15
CA ASP A 373 24.92 20.67 -21.47
C ASP A 373 23.72 20.24 -22.35
N GLU A 374 23.08 21.20 -23.02
CA GLU A 374 21.78 21.13 -23.69
C GLU A 374 21.72 20.23 -24.96
N GLN A 375 21.79 18.91 -24.81
CA GLN A 375 21.47 17.96 -25.90
C GLN A 375 20.62 16.77 -25.42
N ARG A 376 19.36 17.00 -25.04
CA ARG A 376 18.39 15.91 -24.76
C ARG A 376 18.25 15.00 -25.99
N TYR A 377 18.52 13.71 -25.81
CA TYR A 377 18.20 12.69 -26.79
C TYR A 377 16.68 12.56 -26.91
N ILE A 378 16.17 12.28 -28.12
CA ILE A 378 14.85 11.68 -28.27
C ILE A 378 14.99 10.18 -28.07
N MET A 379 14.02 9.56 -27.39
CA MET A 379 14.03 8.14 -27.10
C MET A 379 12.72 7.47 -27.52
N GLN A 380 12.83 6.22 -27.94
CA GLN A 380 11.71 5.36 -28.30
C GLN A 380 11.91 3.98 -27.66
N LEU A 381 10.82 3.40 -27.16
CA LEU A 381 10.75 2.00 -26.73
C LEU A 381 9.98 1.20 -27.78
N ILE A 382 10.56 0.12 -28.30
CA ILE A 382 9.92 -0.80 -29.22
C ILE A 382 9.71 -2.15 -28.52
N ILE A 383 8.45 -2.58 -28.49
CA ILE A 383 8.11 -3.95 -28.12
C ILE A 383 8.43 -4.88 -29.28
N LEU A 384 9.29 -5.86 -29.02
CA LEU A 384 9.71 -6.85 -30.00
C LEU A 384 8.74 -8.06 -30.00
N PRO A 385 8.49 -8.68 -31.15
CA PRO A 385 7.67 -9.88 -31.25
C PRO A 385 8.17 -10.98 -30.30
N PRO A 386 7.31 -11.55 -29.44
CA PRO A 386 7.71 -12.59 -28.51
C PRO A 386 8.19 -13.84 -29.24
N GLN A 387 9.36 -14.33 -28.83
CA GLN A 387 9.97 -15.54 -29.35
C GLN A 387 9.76 -16.68 -28.35
N MET A 388 9.49 -17.87 -28.88
CA MET A 388 9.25 -19.05 -28.06
C MET A 388 10.52 -19.87 -27.95
N LYS A 389 10.87 -20.30 -26.74
CA LYS A 389 11.94 -21.29 -26.57
C LYS A 389 11.54 -22.63 -27.23
N PRO A 390 12.43 -23.32 -27.95
CA PRO A 390 12.19 -24.66 -28.47
C PRO A 390 11.72 -25.59 -27.35
N VAL A 391 10.71 -26.43 -27.62
CA VAL A 391 10.20 -27.40 -26.63
C VAL A 391 10.76 -28.77 -26.96
N GLU A 392 11.42 -29.43 -26.00
CA GLU A 392 11.98 -30.78 -26.19
C GLU A 392 10.90 -31.85 -26.46
N LYS A 393 9.65 -31.62 -26.04
CA LYS A 393 8.50 -32.50 -26.29
C LYS A 393 7.22 -31.71 -26.53
N PRO A 394 6.44 -31.97 -27.60
CA PRO A 394 5.14 -31.35 -27.80
C PRO A 394 4.20 -31.73 -26.64
N VAL A 395 3.81 -30.74 -25.84
CA VAL A 395 2.78 -30.93 -24.81
C VAL A 395 1.43 -31.00 -25.52
N ASN A 396 0.67 -32.06 -25.28
CA ASN A 396 -0.67 -32.22 -25.84
C ASN A 396 -1.63 -31.21 -25.16
N GLY A 397 -1.65 -29.97 -25.68
CA GLY A 397 -2.29 -28.80 -25.06
C GLY A 397 -3.78 -28.61 -25.39
N SER A 398 -4.40 -29.48 -26.19
CA SER A 398 -5.69 -29.23 -26.85
C SER A 398 -6.88 -28.90 -25.91
N ASN A 399 -6.77 -29.26 -24.62
CA ASN A 399 -7.82 -29.06 -23.60
C ASN A 399 -7.37 -28.31 -22.33
N LYS A 400 -6.18 -27.70 -22.30
CA LYS A 400 -5.73 -26.91 -21.13
C LYS A 400 -6.33 -25.50 -21.15
N ILE A 401 -6.66 -25.00 -19.96
CA ILE A 401 -7.12 -23.62 -19.76
C ILE A 401 -5.88 -22.75 -19.48
N ASN A 402 -5.63 -21.74 -20.31
CA ASN A 402 -4.68 -20.67 -20.00
C ASN A 402 -5.23 -19.82 -18.85
N ILE A 403 -4.35 -19.35 -17.98
CA ILE A 403 -4.74 -18.56 -16.82
C ILE A 403 -4.07 -17.20 -16.96
N ASN A 404 -4.88 -16.16 -17.05
CA ASN A 404 -4.41 -14.79 -17.11
C ASN A 404 -4.89 -14.05 -15.87
N ILE A 405 -3.96 -13.56 -15.06
CA ILE A 405 -4.23 -12.86 -13.83
C ILE A 405 -3.79 -11.40 -14.02
N VAL A 406 -4.71 -10.46 -13.83
CA VAL A 406 -4.44 -9.02 -13.89
C VAL A 406 -4.79 -8.42 -12.54
N LEU A 407 -3.77 -7.91 -11.85
CA LEU A 407 -3.91 -7.11 -10.64
C LEU A 407 -3.88 -5.63 -11.02
N LEU A 408 -4.97 -4.91 -10.72
CA LEU A 408 -5.00 -3.45 -10.68
C LEU A 408 -4.83 -3.04 -9.21
N ASP A 409 -3.61 -2.72 -8.81
CA ASP A 409 -3.27 -2.48 -7.40
C ASP A 409 -4.04 -1.25 -6.87
N SER A 410 -4.57 -1.35 -5.64
CA SER A 410 -5.20 -0.24 -4.93
C SER A 410 -6.48 0.32 -5.57
N LEU A 411 -7.27 -0.54 -6.21
CA LEU A 411 -8.52 -0.14 -6.89
C LEU A 411 -9.77 -0.78 -6.25
N SER A 412 -10.57 0.02 -5.55
CA SER A 412 -11.85 -0.46 -4.99
C SER A 412 -12.83 -0.79 -6.11
N ARG A 413 -13.82 -1.64 -5.83
CA ARG A 413 -14.86 -1.97 -6.81
C ARG A 413 -15.61 -0.71 -7.26
N HIS A 414 -16.01 0.16 -6.35
CA HIS A 414 -16.74 1.38 -6.71
C HIS A 414 -15.85 2.35 -7.48
N HIS A 415 -14.58 2.47 -7.11
CA HIS A 415 -13.64 3.32 -7.83
C HIS A 415 -13.40 2.82 -9.26
N PHE A 416 -13.30 1.50 -9.48
CA PHE A 416 -13.30 0.92 -10.82
C PHE A 416 -14.51 1.39 -11.63
N TYR A 417 -15.71 1.34 -11.03
CA TYR A 417 -16.93 1.73 -11.73
C TYR A 417 -17.02 3.23 -12.04
N ARG A 418 -16.46 4.09 -11.19
CA ARG A 418 -16.44 5.54 -11.41
C ARG A 418 -15.41 5.95 -12.46
N SER A 419 -14.26 5.26 -12.51
CA SER A 419 -13.09 5.73 -13.24
C SER A 419 -12.77 4.96 -14.53
N LEU A 420 -13.46 3.85 -14.83
CA LEU A 420 -13.22 3.04 -16.03
C LEU A 420 -14.49 2.80 -16.89
N PRO A 421 -15.16 3.87 -17.36
CA PRO A 421 -16.42 3.76 -18.10
C PRO A 421 -16.32 3.02 -19.44
N GLN A 422 -15.22 3.15 -20.20
CA GLN A 422 -15.05 2.43 -21.47
C GLN A 422 -14.89 0.93 -21.22
N THR A 423 -14.12 0.55 -20.21
CA THR A 423 -13.97 -0.84 -19.79
C THR A 423 -15.31 -1.44 -19.34
N LEU A 424 -16.11 -0.69 -18.57
CA LEU A 424 -17.46 -1.11 -18.18
C LEU A 424 -18.38 -1.27 -19.40
N ALA A 425 -18.34 -0.34 -20.36
CA ALA A 425 -19.11 -0.45 -21.59
C ALA A 425 -18.74 -1.73 -22.37
N GLN A 426 -17.45 -2.08 -22.40
CA GLN A 426 -16.98 -3.34 -22.99
C GLN A 426 -17.49 -4.56 -22.21
N PHE A 427 -17.51 -4.54 -20.87
CA PHE A 427 -18.11 -5.61 -20.06
C PHE A 427 -19.62 -5.78 -20.35
N HIS A 428 -20.39 -4.69 -20.43
CA HIS A 428 -21.81 -4.74 -20.78
C HIS A 428 -22.04 -5.28 -22.20
N SER A 429 -21.20 -4.89 -23.16
CA SER A 429 -21.24 -5.40 -24.53
C SER A 429 -21.04 -6.91 -24.58
N LEU A 430 -20.05 -7.43 -23.83
CA LEU A 430 -19.79 -8.87 -23.72
C LEU A 430 -20.93 -9.65 -23.07
N ASN A 431 -21.65 -9.07 -22.12
CA ASN A 431 -22.76 -9.75 -21.43
C ASN A 431 -24.11 -9.64 -22.17
N SER A 432 -24.33 -8.59 -22.96
CA SER A 432 -25.58 -8.35 -23.69
C SER A 432 -25.56 -8.85 -25.14
N GLY A 433 -24.37 -9.02 -25.73
CA GLY A 433 -24.21 -9.34 -27.14
C GLY A 433 -24.71 -10.74 -27.51
N LYS A 434 -25.71 -10.83 -28.41
CA LYS A 434 -26.21 -12.11 -28.99
C LYS A 434 -25.14 -12.96 -29.68
N ARG A 435 -23.98 -12.38 -30.00
CA ARG A 435 -22.81 -13.00 -30.64
C ARG A 435 -21.55 -12.98 -29.76
N SER A 436 -21.67 -12.61 -28.48
CA SER A 436 -20.52 -12.62 -27.58
C SER A 436 -19.99 -14.05 -27.41
N THR A 437 -18.67 -14.19 -27.41
CA THR A 437 -17.97 -15.49 -27.27
C THR A 437 -17.38 -15.68 -25.87
N ALA A 438 -17.72 -14.78 -24.94
CA ALA A 438 -17.32 -14.80 -23.54
C ALA A 438 -18.39 -14.16 -22.65
N ARG A 439 -18.37 -14.51 -21.37
CA ARG A 439 -19.15 -13.81 -20.32
C ARG A 439 -18.22 -13.13 -19.33
N VAL A 440 -18.64 -11.99 -18.79
CA VAL A 440 -17.98 -11.31 -17.68
C VAL A 440 -18.80 -11.54 -16.41
N LEU A 441 -18.13 -12.07 -15.38
CA LEU A 441 -18.69 -12.25 -14.05
C LEU A 441 -18.14 -11.16 -13.13
N ASP A 442 -19.01 -10.54 -12.33
CA ASP A 442 -18.69 -9.48 -11.38
C ASP A 442 -18.99 -9.94 -9.96
N PHE A 443 -17.95 -10.03 -9.13
CA PHE A 443 -18.09 -10.46 -7.75
C PHE A 443 -18.31 -9.24 -6.85
N GLU A 444 -19.52 -9.12 -6.33
CA GLU A 444 -20.01 -7.90 -5.70
C GLU A 444 -19.51 -7.72 -4.26
N LEU A 445 -19.13 -8.80 -3.57
CA LEU A 445 -18.75 -8.81 -2.15
C LEU A 445 -17.37 -9.45 -1.94
N VAL A 446 -16.32 -8.71 -2.31
CA VAL A 446 -14.92 -9.16 -2.16
C VAL A 446 -14.30 -8.45 -0.97
N GLN A 447 -13.87 -9.22 0.03
CA GLN A 447 -13.23 -8.70 1.23
C GLN A 447 -11.71 -8.73 1.06
N ALA A 448 -11.06 -7.58 1.21
CA ALA A 448 -9.60 -7.50 1.28
C ALA A 448 -9.06 -8.16 2.56
N ILE A 449 -7.91 -8.83 2.43
CA ILE A 449 -7.22 -9.53 3.52
C ILE A 449 -6.41 -8.55 4.37
N ARG A 450 -5.81 -7.54 3.73
CA ARG A 450 -5.06 -6.42 4.34
C ARG A 450 -5.27 -5.15 3.51
N SER A 451 -5.00 -3.98 4.09
CA SER A 451 -4.95 -2.68 3.39
C SER A 451 -3.65 -2.43 2.60
N ARG A 452 -2.91 -3.49 2.24
CA ARG A 452 -1.65 -3.42 1.50
C ARG A 452 -1.41 -4.71 0.71
N THR A 453 -0.52 -4.65 -0.27
CA THR A 453 -0.31 -5.70 -1.28
C THR A 453 0.20 -7.03 -0.74
N PHE A 454 1.28 -7.03 0.06
CA PHE A 454 2.05 -8.25 0.34
C PHE A 454 1.20 -9.41 0.92
N GLU A 455 0.39 -9.15 1.93
CA GLU A 455 -0.47 -10.18 2.54
C GLU A 455 -1.56 -10.68 1.59
N SER A 456 -2.15 -9.77 0.82
CA SER A 456 -3.18 -10.09 -0.18
C SER A 456 -2.62 -10.99 -1.29
N VAL A 457 -1.44 -10.66 -1.84
CA VAL A 457 -0.81 -11.49 -2.86
C VAL A 457 -0.20 -12.78 -2.29
N GLN A 458 0.26 -12.79 -1.04
CA GLN A 458 0.67 -14.03 -0.36
C GLN A 458 -0.51 -14.99 -0.22
N ALA A 459 -1.71 -14.49 0.10
CA ALA A 459 -2.91 -15.32 0.11
C ALA A 459 -3.25 -15.87 -1.29
N LEU A 460 -3.12 -15.04 -2.33
CA LEU A 460 -3.31 -15.47 -3.72
C LEU A 460 -2.31 -16.55 -4.13
N PHE A 461 -1.01 -16.36 -3.92
CA PHE A 461 0.02 -17.27 -4.44
C PHE A 461 0.25 -18.50 -3.56
N ALA A 462 0.20 -18.33 -2.24
CA ALA A 462 0.53 -19.37 -1.28
C ALA A 462 -0.69 -20.10 -0.70
N GLY A 463 -1.89 -19.51 -0.79
CA GLY A 463 -3.07 -20.02 -0.09
C GLY A 463 -2.96 -19.84 1.43
N GLU A 464 -2.17 -18.85 1.87
CA GLU A 464 -1.81 -18.62 3.27
C GLU A 464 -2.07 -17.20 3.73
N ILE A 465 -2.56 -17.06 4.97
CA ILE A 465 -2.66 -15.77 5.65
C ILE A 465 -1.35 -15.52 6.38
N PHE A 466 -0.76 -14.35 6.15
CA PHE A 466 0.52 -13.97 6.71
C PHE A 466 0.36 -12.80 7.68
N GLU A 467 0.49 -13.08 8.98
CA GLU A 467 0.38 -12.11 10.07
C GLU A 467 1.56 -12.30 11.03
N PRO A 468 2.66 -11.52 10.90
CA PRO A 468 3.86 -11.71 11.72
C PRO A 468 3.69 -11.13 13.13
N ASP A 469 4.16 -11.86 14.15
CA ASP A 469 4.06 -11.49 15.58
C ASP A 469 4.62 -10.10 15.92
N LYS A 470 5.71 -9.67 15.28
CA LYS A 470 6.38 -8.39 15.56
C LYS A 470 5.76 -7.19 14.86
N GLY A 471 4.69 -7.40 14.07
CA GLY A 471 4.20 -6.40 13.13
C GLY A 471 5.25 -6.09 12.04
N PHE A 472 4.76 -5.71 10.87
CA PHE A 472 5.58 -5.37 9.71
C PHE A 472 4.94 -4.15 9.07
N SER A 473 5.69 -3.09 8.71
CA SER A 473 5.15 -1.94 7.96
C SER A 473 5.36 -2.11 6.46
N SER A 474 4.68 -1.32 5.62
CA SER A 474 4.88 -1.39 4.17
C SER A 474 6.29 -0.97 3.75
N GLN A 475 7.00 -0.16 4.55
CA GLN A 475 8.35 0.30 4.27
C GLN A 475 9.43 -0.73 4.64
N ASP A 476 9.13 -1.61 5.59
CA ASP A 476 10.06 -2.64 6.01
C ASP A 476 10.30 -3.68 4.89
N MET A 477 11.39 -4.46 5.01
CA MET A 477 11.60 -5.66 4.19
C MET A 477 10.74 -6.82 4.71
N PRO A 478 9.96 -7.51 3.85
CA PRO A 478 9.11 -8.59 4.31
C PRO A 478 9.98 -9.66 4.98
N PRO A 479 9.57 -10.18 6.15
CA PRO A 479 10.42 -11.06 6.95
C PRO A 479 10.58 -12.46 6.31
N LYS A 480 9.77 -12.78 5.30
CA LYS A 480 9.93 -13.92 4.41
C LYS A 480 9.62 -13.49 2.96
N PRO A 481 10.23 -14.13 1.95
CA PRO A 481 9.86 -13.89 0.56
C PRO A 481 8.43 -14.38 0.27
N LEU A 482 7.76 -13.71 -0.67
CA LEU A 482 6.49 -14.10 -1.27
C LEU A 482 6.63 -15.48 -1.92
N GLU A 483 5.72 -16.39 -1.59
CA GLU A 483 5.83 -17.80 -1.99
C GLU A 483 5.17 -18.10 -3.34
N VAL A 484 5.55 -17.34 -4.38
CA VAL A 484 5.05 -17.48 -5.77
C VAL A 484 5.16 -18.93 -6.27
N GLN A 485 6.23 -19.62 -5.87
CA GLN A 485 6.50 -21.02 -6.24
C GLN A 485 5.37 -21.98 -5.85
N LYS A 486 4.58 -21.67 -4.82
CA LYS A 486 3.45 -22.52 -4.40
C LYS A 486 2.33 -22.58 -5.45
N MET A 487 2.20 -21.55 -6.29
CA MET A 487 1.29 -21.56 -7.42
C MET A 487 2.00 -21.86 -8.74
N PHE A 488 3.10 -21.16 -9.04
CA PHE A 488 3.71 -21.21 -10.38
C PHE A 488 4.36 -22.56 -10.69
N MET A 489 5.08 -23.16 -9.73
CA MET A 489 5.79 -24.42 -9.98
C MET A 489 4.87 -25.60 -10.29
N PRO A 490 3.71 -25.80 -9.61
CA PRO A 490 2.73 -26.79 -10.02
C PRO A 490 2.25 -26.64 -11.47
N PHE A 491 1.95 -25.42 -11.93
CA PHE A 491 1.57 -25.17 -13.33
C PHE A 491 2.73 -25.43 -14.30
N LYS A 492 3.93 -25.00 -13.95
CA LYS A 492 5.14 -25.27 -14.73
C LYS A 492 5.41 -26.77 -14.89
N ARG A 493 5.19 -27.58 -13.85
CA ARG A 493 5.24 -29.05 -13.93
C ARG A 493 4.16 -29.64 -14.85
N GLN A 494 3.04 -28.94 -15.04
CA GLN A 494 2.02 -29.28 -16.03
C GLN A 494 2.35 -28.70 -17.43
N GLY A 495 3.56 -28.20 -17.66
CA GLY A 495 4.01 -27.69 -18.96
C GLY A 495 3.49 -26.30 -19.31
N TYR A 496 2.98 -25.54 -18.33
CA TYR A 496 2.65 -24.13 -18.52
C TYR A 496 3.92 -23.30 -18.55
N GLU A 497 3.95 -22.32 -19.44
CA GLU A 497 4.92 -21.23 -19.37
C GLU A 497 4.41 -20.16 -18.40
N THR A 498 5.31 -19.60 -17.60
CA THR A 498 4.97 -18.65 -16.54
C THR A 498 5.54 -17.26 -16.83
N LEU A 499 4.68 -16.25 -16.85
CA LEU A 499 5.04 -14.86 -17.16
C LEU A 499 4.67 -13.95 -16.00
N TRP A 500 5.61 -13.11 -15.56
CA TRP A 500 5.37 -12.03 -14.60
C TRP A 500 5.65 -10.67 -15.27
N LEU A 501 4.65 -9.79 -15.24
CA LEU A 501 4.73 -8.41 -15.70
C LEU A 501 4.39 -7.45 -14.56
N GLU A 502 5.17 -6.40 -14.36
CA GLU A 502 4.84 -5.28 -13.47
C GLU A 502 5.39 -3.94 -13.96
N ASP A 503 4.75 -2.85 -13.55
CA ASP A 503 5.14 -1.46 -13.85
C ASP A 503 6.07 -0.84 -12.79
N LEU A 504 6.70 -1.66 -11.95
CA LEU A 504 7.65 -1.25 -10.92
C LEU A 504 9.10 -1.60 -11.29
N CYS A 505 10.04 -0.83 -10.74
CA CYS A 505 11.46 -0.98 -11.06
C CYS A 505 12.17 -1.97 -10.14
N TRP A 506 12.80 -3.00 -10.73
CA TRP A 506 13.54 -4.03 -10.00
C TRP A 506 14.77 -3.51 -9.24
N THR A 507 15.32 -2.33 -9.61
CA THR A 507 16.46 -1.73 -8.90
C THR A 507 16.03 -0.90 -7.69
N TRP A 508 14.73 -0.70 -7.48
CA TRP A 508 14.16 0.14 -6.42
C TRP A 508 13.55 -0.69 -5.28
N GLU A 509 12.95 -0.01 -4.28
CA GLU A 509 12.41 -0.65 -3.06
C GLU A 509 10.98 -1.21 -3.18
N TRP A 510 10.45 -1.42 -4.39
CA TRP A 510 9.07 -1.89 -4.60
C TRP A 510 8.98 -2.99 -5.66
N GLY A 511 7.83 -3.66 -5.76
CA GLY A 511 7.57 -4.69 -6.77
C GLY A 511 8.14 -6.06 -6.42
N LEU A 512 8.37 -6.89 -7.45
CA LEU A 512 8.79 -8.28 -7.32
C LEU A 512 10.11 -8.43 -6.56
N VAL A 513 11.07 -7.50 -6.73
CA VAL A 513 12.34 -7.53 -6.00
C VAL A 513 12.14 -7.46 -4.48
N LYS A 514 11.21 -6.61 -4.03
CA LYS A 514 10.84 -6.51 -2.61
C LYS A 514 10.07 -7.73 -2.16
N ASN A 515 9.09 -8.15 -2.96
CA ASN A 515 8.25 -9.30 -2.64
C ASN A 515 9.09 -10.58 -2.49
N LEU A 516 10.15 -10.75 -3.28
CA LEU A 516 11.09 -11.87 -3.15
C LEU A 516 12.18 -11.65 -2.09
N ALA A 517 12.09 -10.57 -1.29
CA ALA A 517 13.03 -10.18 -0.26
C ALA A 517 14.48 -9.96 -0.76
N MET A 518 14.67 -9.43 -1.98
CA MET A 518 15.96 -9.30 -2.68
C MET A 518 16.47 -7.86 -2.82
N ILE A 519 15.99 -6.93 -1.98
CA ILE A 519 16.54 -5.56 -1.96
C ILE A 519 17.90 -5.56 -1.28
N GLN A 520 18.92 -5.09 -2.00
CA GLN A 520 20.32 -5.04 -1.55
C GLN A 520 20.94 -3.69 -1.97
N PHE A 521 20.54 -2.61 -1.30
CA PHE A 521 21.07 -1.27 -1.58
C PHE A 521 22.57 -1.18 -1.27
N GLY A 522 23.32 -0.49 -2.14
CA GLY A 522 24.77 -0.29 -2.00
C GLY A 522 25.63 -1.44 -2.52
N GLU A 523 25.04 -2.59 -2.88
CA GLU A 523 25.74 -3.69 -3.53
C GLU A 523 25.92 -3.46 -5.04
N ARG A 524 26.92 -4.13 -5.63
CA ARG A 524 27.19 -4.07 -7.09
C ARG A 524 26.01 -4.62 -7.90
N TYR A 525 25.63 -3.93 -8.98
CA TYR A 525 24.52 -4.33 -9.86
C TYR A 525 24.58 -5.79 -10.31
N ARG A 526 25.78 -6.28 -10.68
CA ARG A 526 25.99 -7.68 -11.10
C ARG A 526 25.55 -8.69 -10.03
N LEU A 527 25.83 -8.42 -8.75
CA LEU A 527 25.46 -9.29 -7.64
C LEU A 527 23.96 -9.21 -7.36
N ARG A 528 23.41 -7.98 -7.30
CA ARG A 528 21.98 -7.74 -7.11
C ARG A 528 21.14 -8.45 -8.18
N TRP A 529 21.53 -8.29 -9.45
CA TRP A 529 20.84 -8.91 -10.59
C TRP A 529 20.91 -10.43 -10.54
N ARG A 530 22.07 -11.00 -10.21
CA ARG A 530 22.24 -12.45 -10.06
C ARG A 530 21.31 -13.00 -8.97
N SER A 531 21.34 -12.43 -7.77
CA SER A 531 20.49 -12.88 -6.66
C SER A 531 19.00 -12.71 -6.98
N PHE A 532 18.62 -11.60 -7.62
CA PHE A 532 17.24 -11.41 -8.07
C PHE A 532 16.81 -12.46 -9.11
N ARG A 533 17.64 -12.74 -10.11
CA ARG A 533 17.39 -13.78 -11.13
C ARG A 533 17.26 -15.18 -10.53
N GLU A 534 18.12 -15.53 -9.58
CA GLU A 534 18.03 -16.81 -8.85
C GLU A 534 16.72 -16.91 -8.07
N ALA A 535 16.30 -15.83 -7.39
CA ALA A 535 15.03 -15.78 -6.67
C ALA A 535 13.83 -15.91 -7.62
N VAL A 536 13.85 -15.24 -8.78
CA VAL A 536 12.82 -15.32 -9.83
C VAL A 536 12.71 -16.75 -10.39
N GLN A 537 13.83 -17.41 -10.64
CA GLN A 537 13.84 -18.81 -11.09
C GLN A 537 13.28 -19.75 -10.01
N LYS A 538 13.66 -19.55 -8.75
CA LYS A 538 13.17 -20.33 -7.60
C LYS A 538 11.67 -20.12 -7.37
N ALA A 539 11.17 -18.91 -7.63
CA ALA A 539 9.74 -18.57 -7.64
C ALA A 539 8.97 -19.28 -8.76
N GLY A 540 9.66 -19.91 -9.71
CA GLY A 540 9.06 -20.64 -10.82
C GLY A 540 8.58 -19.73 -11.94
N ILE A 541 9.15 -18.53 -12.06
CA ILE A 541 8.85 -17.55 -13.12
C ILE A 541 9.81 -17.77 -14.28
N ASP A 542 9.30 -18.03 -15.48
CA ASP A 542 10.12 -18.25 -16.68
C ASP A 542 10.55 -16.93 -17.33
N ARG A 543 9.69 -15.90 -17.25
CA ARG A 543 9.90 -14.65 -17.98
C ARG A 543 9.47 -13.41 -17.19
N LEU A 544 10.34 -12.39 -17.23
CA LEU A 544 10.08 -11.03 -16.72
C LEU A 544 9.82 -10.03 -17.86
N ASP A 545 10.52 -10.22 -18.99
CA ASP A 545 10.36 -9.48 -20.23
C ASP A 545 10.12 -7.96 -20.04
N ALA A 546 8.99 -7.44 -20.54
CA ALA A 546 8.65 -6.02 -20.53
C ALA A 546 8.59 -5.39 -19.13
N THR A 547 8.56 -6.18 -18.04
CA THR A 547 8.80 -5.66 -16.67
C THR A 547 10.05 -4.81 -16.58
N LEU A 548 11.12 -5.21 -17.29
CA LEU A 548 12.41 -4.53 -17.22
C LEU A 548 12.41 -3.17 -17.90
N THR A 549 11.34 -2.79 -18.61
CA THR A 549 11.18 -1.44 -19.15
C THR A 549 10.90 -0.39 -18.07
N SER A 550 10.28 -0.79 -16.96
CA SER A 550 9.77 0.10 -15.92
C SER A 550 10.85 0.96 -15.27
N CYS A 551 12.07 0.44 -15.10
CA CYS A 551 13.17 1.20 -14.52
C CYS A 551 13.58 2.41 -15.37
N ASP A 552 13.76 2.23 -16.68
CA ASP A 552 14.20 3.31 -17.56
C ASP A 552 13.07 4.31 -17.83
N ILE A 553 11.81 3.84 -17.90
CA ILE A 553 10.63 4.73 -18.02
C ILE A 553 10.51 5.66 -16.81
N LEU A 554 10.62 5.12 -15.59
CA LEU A 554 10.55 5.91 -14.36
C LEU A 554 11.76 6.85 -14.24
N LYS A 555 12.96 6.37 -14.59
CA LYS A 555 14.18 7.18 -14.62
C LYS A 555 14.07 8.37 -15.56
N GLU A 556 13.55 8.18 -16.78
CA GLU A 556 13.33 9.26 -17.75
C GLU A 556 12.27 10.26 -17.25
N SER A 557 11.32 9.80 -16.45
CA SER A 557 10.32 10.65 -15.80
C SER A 557 10.88 11.37 -14.56
N HIS A 558 12.15 11.16 -14.20
CA HIS A 558 12.79 11.65 -12.98
C HIS A 558 12.11 11.17 -11.69
N LEU A 559 11.58 9.95 -11.70
CA LEU A 559 10.85 9.35 -10.59
C LEU A 559 11.55 8.09 -10.08
N PRO A 560 11.60 7.87 -8.76
CA PRO A 560 12.06 6.61 -8.19
C PRO A 560 10.97 5.52 -8.21
N ASP A 561 9.70 5.93 -8.12
CA ASP A 561 8.50 5.10 -8.12
C ASP A 561 7.30 5.88 -8.67
N MET A 562 6.19 5.19 -8.92
CA MET A 562 4.99 5.81 -9.47
C MET A 562 3.95 6.23 -8.43
N PHE A 563 4.20 6.05 -7.13
CA PHE A 563 3.14 6.26 -6.13
C PHE A 563 2.86 7.74 -5.85
N HIS A 564 3.79 8.62 -6.20
CA HIS A 564 3.77 10.05 -5.85
C HIS A 564 3.85 10.95 -7.07
N GLY A 565 2.70 11.18 -7.72
CA GLY A 565 2.64 11.91 -8.99
C GLY A 565 3.54 11.29 -10.07
N PRO A 566 3.71 11.99 -11.21
CA PRO A 566 2.82 12.98 -11.80
C PRO A 566 1.44 12.37 -12.16
N PRO A 567 0.46 13.15 -12.65
CA PRO A 567 -0.86 12.64 -13.03
C PRO A 567 -0.86 11.54 -14.10
N ALA A 568 0.20 11.44 -14.92
CA ALA A 568 0.40 10.38 -15.90
C ALA A 568 1.89 9.99 -16.02
N ILE A 569 2.18 8.70 -16.17
CA ILE A 569 3.53 8.20 -16.45
C ILE A 569 3.66 7.89 -17.93
N CYS A 570 4.44 8.70 -18.64
CA CYS A 570 4.54 8.67 -20.09
C CYS A 570 5.97 8.39 -20.56
N PHE A 571 6.09 7.64 -21.65
CA PHE A 571 7.35 7.43 -22.35
C PHE A 571 7.09 7.47 -23.86
N ASN A 572 7.87 8.28 -24.60
CA ASN A 572 7.67 8.52 -26.05
C ASN A 572 6.18 8.75 -26.44
N GLY A 573 5.48 9.59 -25.66
CA GLY A 573 4.08 9.95 -25.93
C GLY A 573 3.06 8.83 -25.70
N ARG A 574 3.43 7.75 -25.01
CA ARG A 574 2.54 6.62 -24.63
C ARG A 574 2.55 6.41 -23.13
N TYR A 575 1.43 5.95 -22.56
CA TYR A 575 1.41 5.62 -21.14
C TYR A 575 2.21 4.34 -20.85
N GLN A 576 2.88 4.27 -19.69
CA GLN A 576 3.69 3.11 -19.31
C GLN A 576 2.94 1.77 -19.42
N HIS A 577 1.69 1.73 -18.95
CA HIS A 577 0.89 0.50 -18.92
C HIS A 577 0.58 -0.04 -20.34
N GLU A 578 0.56 0.81 -21.38
CA GLU A 578 0.31 0.39 -22.76
C GLU A 578 1.41 -0.56 -23.28
N TYR A 579 2.66 -0.33 -22.89
CA TYR A 579 3.77 -1.20 -23.26
C TYR A 579 3.62 -2.60 -22.69
N LEU A 580 3.22 -2.71 -21.42
CA LEU A 580 2.98 -3.98 -20.74
C LEU A 580 1.78 -4.73 -21.33
N LEU A 581 0.66 -4.02 -21.55
CA LEU A 581 -0.55 -4.60 -22.17
C LEU A 581 -0.27 -5.07 -23.61
N SER A 582 0.47 -4.29 -24.39
CA SER A 582 0.89 -4.65 -25.75
C SER A 582 1.77 -5.91 -25.76
N TYR A 583 2.75 -5.98 -24.87
CA TYR A 583 3.61 -7.15 -24.72
C TYR A 583 2.80 -8.40 -24.36
N LEU A 584 1.94 -8.29 -23.34
CA LEU A 584 1.11 -9.38 -22.86
C LEU A 584 0.18 -9.91 -23.95
N ARG A 585 -0.45 -9.00 -24.71
CA ARG A 585 -1.30 -9.34 -25.87
C ARG A 585 -0.54 -10.15 -26.92
N GLN A 586 0.65 -9.68 -27.30
CA GLN A 586 1.48 -10.38 -28.29
C GLN A 586 1.92 -11.76 -27.79
N MET A 587 2.31 -11.88 -26.52
CA MET A 587 2.72 -13.16 -25.93
C MET A 587 1.55 -14.14 -25.86
N GLN A 588 0.38 -13.69 -25.40
CA GLN A 588 -0.85 -14.49 -25.35
C GLN A 588 -1.28 -14.98 -26.74
N ALA A 589 -1.28 -14.11 -27.74
CA ALA A 589 -1.61 -14.48 -29.11
C ALA A 589 -0.64 -15.54 -29.66
N LYS A 590 0.67 -15.37 -29.40
CA LYS A 590 1.71 -16.32 -29.80
C LYS A 590 1.52 -17.68 -29.14
N MET A 591 1.29 -17.71 -27.83
CA MET A 591 1.09 -18.94 -27.08
C MET A 591 -0.15 -19.71 -27.56
N THR A 592 -1.24 -19.00 -27.82
CA THR A 592 -2.46 -19.58 -28.41
C THR A 592 -2.20 -20.16 -29.80
N GLN A 593 -1.49 -19.42 -30.68
CA GLN A 593 -1.15 -19.88 -32.04
C GLN A 593 -0.39 -21.22 -32.03
N HIS A 594 0.49 -21.41 -31.05
CA HIS A 594 1.33 -22.60 -30.91
C HIS A 594 0.77 -23.64 -29.93
N ASN A 595 -0.47 -23.46 -29.47
CA ASN A 595 -1.15 -24.35 -28.52
C ASN A 595 -0.32 -24.64 -27.25
N ARG A 596 0.42 -23.64 -26.76
CA ARG A 596 1.21 -23.71 -25.53
C ARG A 596 0.43 -23.13 -24.36
N PRO A 597 0.24 -23.89 -23.26
CA PRO A 597 -0.47 -23.37 -22.11
C PRO A 597 0.37 -22.31 -21.38
N MET A 598 -0.30 -21.27 -20.88
CA MET A 598 0.36 -20.17 -20.17
C MET A 598 -0.36 -19.79 -18.87
N LEU A 599 0.43 -19.46 -17.85
CA LEU A 599 0.01 -18.76 -16.64
C LEU A 599 0.70 -17.38 -16.64
N SER A 600 -0.07 -16.33 -16.91
CA SER A 600 0.44 -14.94 -16.89
C SER A 600 -0.09 -14.18 -15.68
N TYR A 601 0.78 -13.37 -15.08
CA TYR A 601 0.46 -12.42 -14.03
C TYR A 601 0.93 -11.03 -14.44
N LEU A 602 0.02 -10.06 -14.47
CA LEU A 602 0.30 -8.64 -14.69
C LEU A 602 -0.13 -7.85 -13.46
N MET A 603 0.76 -7.06 -12.89
CA MET A 603 0.46 -6.08 -11.85
C MET A 603 0.61 -4.66 -12.44
N LEU A 604 -0.45 -3.87 -12.36
CA LEU A 604 -0.44 -2.45 -12.71
C LEU A 604 -0.71 -1.62 -11.45
N ASN A 605 0.21 -0.72 -11.14
CA ASN A 605 0.16 0.20 -10.01
C ASN A 605 -0.36 1.59 -10.41
N THR A 606 -0.94 1.71 -11.61
CA THR A 606 -1.48 2.98 -12.15
C THR A 606 -2.54 3.63 -11.24
N ALA A 607 -3.28 2.84 -10.46
CA ALA A 607 -4.27 3.33 -9.49
C ALA A 607 -3.72 3.55 -8.07
N HIS A 608 -2.49 3.10 -7.79
CA HIS A 608 -1.86 3.18 -6.48
C HIS A 608 -1.23 4.58 -6.29
N GLU A 609 -2.05 5.62 -6.23
CA GLU A 609 -1.58 7.01 -6.11
C GLU A 609 -2.57 7.93 -5.39
N ASP A 610 -2.06 9.09 -4.96
CA ASP A 610 -2.75 10.01 -4.06
C ASP A 610 -4.01 10.67 -4.64
N SER A 611 -4.09 10.95 -5.94
CA SER A 611 -5.22 11.69 -6.53
C SER A 611 -6.44 10.81 -6.79
N GLY A 612 -6.25 9.51 -7.00
CA GLY A 612 -7.26 8.58 -7.49
C GLY A 612 -7.64 8.80 -8.97
N LEU A 613 -6.99 9.70 -9.70
CA LEU A 613 -7.37 10.04 -11.07
C LEU A 613 -6.52 9.32 -12.13
N ARG A 614 -5.28 8.93 -11.80
CA ARG A 614 -4.36 8.35 -12.79
C ARG A 614 -4.89 7.07 -13.42
N VAL A 615 -5.69 6.29 -12.67
CA VAL A 615 -6.34 5.07 -13.18
C VAL A 615 -7.18 5.34 -14.43
N GLN A 616 -7.68 6.57 -14.64
CA GLN A 616 -8.47 6.91 -15.83
C GLN A 616 -7.63 6.87 -17.12
N THR A 617 -6.31 7.06 -17.03
CA THR A 617 -5.39 6.89 -18.17
C THR A 617 -5.37 5.46 -18.69
N LEU A 618 -5.77 4.48 -17.87
CA LEU A 618 -5.79 3.06 -18.22
C LEU A 618 -7.01 2.65 -19.06
N ASP A 619 -8.11 3.42 -19.01
CA ASP A 619 -9.44 2.96 -19.43
C ASP A 619 -9.53 2.53 -20.91
N GLU A 620 -8.99 3.34 -21.82
CA GLU A 620 -9.02 3.04 -23.26
C GLU A 620 -8.19 1.77 -23.58
N ALA A 621 -6.90 1.77 -23.23
CA ALA A 621 -6.00 0.65 -23.51
C ALA A 621 -6.44 -0.65 -22.81
N PHE A 622 -7.02 -0.54 -21.61
CA PHE A 622 -7.51 -1.70 -20.88
C PHE A 622 -8.84 -2.23 -21.44
N SER A 623 -9.74 -1.36 -21.90
CA SER A 623 -10.95 -1.76 -22.63
C SER A 623 -10.60 -2.55 -23.90
N GLU A 624 -9.61 -2.09 -24.68
CA GLU A 624 -9.10 -2.84 -25.82
C GLU A 624 -8.49 -4.20 -25.43
N TYR A 625 -7.74 -4.23 -24.33
CA TYR A 625 -7.17 -5.47 -23.81
C TYR A 625 -8.26 -6.46 -23.36
N VAL A 626 -9.30 -5.98 -22.68
CA VAL A 626 -10.48 -6.76 -22.29
C VAL A 626 -11.17 -7.37 -23.51
N HIS A 627 -11.34 -6.59 -24.58
CA HIS A 627 -11.88 -7.07 -25.85
C HIS A 627 -11.02 -8.21 -26.42
N PHE A 628 -9.69 -8.03 -26.44
CA PHE A 628 -8.75 -9.04 -26.92
C PHE A 628 -8.82 -10.35 -26.12
N VAL A 629 -8.77 -10.30 -24.78
CA VAL A 629 -8.75 -11.51 -23.95
C VAL A 629 -10.09 -12.24 -23.96
N ALA A 630 -11.21 -11.55 -24.17
CA ALA A 630 -12.51 -12.19 -24.39
C ALA A 630 -12.51 -13.06 -25.67
N GLY A 631 -11.74 -12.67 -26.68
CA GLY A 631 -11.52 -13.46 -27.90
C GLY A 631 -10.61 -14.69 -27.72
N GLN A 632 -9.83 -14.77 -26.64
CA GLN A 632 -8.90 -15.88 -26.38
C GLN A 632 -9.64 -17.11 -25.82
N GLN A 633 -10.19 -17.95 -26.70
CA GLN A 633 -11.12 -19.03 -26.35
C GLN A 633 -10.61 -20.06 -25.30
N ASN A 634 -9.30 -20.21 -25.12
CA ASN A 634 -8.71 -21.12 -24.13
C ASN A 634 -8.35 -20.44 -22.80
N THR A 635 -8.62 -19.14 -22.63
CA THR A 635 -8.07 -18.34 -21.53
C THR A 635 -9.13 -17.94 -20.52
N LEU A 636 -8.96 -18.35 -19.26
CA LEU A 636 -9.67 -17.78 -18.12
C LEU A 636 -8.92 -16.53 -17.67
N THR A 637 -9.55 -15.36 -17.77
CA THR A 637 -8.96 -14.11 -17.28
C THR A 637 -9.61 -13.72 -15.95
N ILE A 638 -8.78 -13.43 -14.95
CA ILE A 638 -9.17 -12.95 -13.61
C ILE A 638 -8.59 -11.55 -13.45
N ILE A 639 -9.46 -10.55 -13.36
CA ILE A 639 -9.09 -9.15 -13.11
C ILE A 639 -9.47 -8.85 -11.68
N PHE A 640 -8.54 -8.42 -10.84
CA PHE A 640 -8.82 -8.14 -9.44
C PHE A 640 -7.98 -6.97 -8.91
N ALA A 641 -8.38 -6.46 -7.75
CA ALA A 641 -7.56 -5.64 -6.90
C ALA A 641 -7.28 -6.37 -5.58
N ASP A 642 -6.12 -6.09 -5.00
CA ASP A 642 -5.66 -6.64 -3.73
C ASP A 642 -6.27 -5.92 -2.51
N HIS A 643 -6.50 -4.61 -2.67
CA HIS A 643 -7.26 -3.72 -1.79
C HIS A 643 -7.75 -2.50 -2.58
N GLY A 644 -8.51 -1.60 -1.94
CA GLY A 644 -8.88 -0.30 -2.51
C GLY A 644 -7.81 0.78 -2.31
N ASN A 645 -8.08 2.03 -2.71
CA ASN A 645 -7.05 3.08 -2.63
C ASN A 645 -6.66 3.34 -1.16
N SER A 646 -5.37 3.20 -0.86
CA SER A 646 -4.79 3.43 0.48
C SER A 646 -4.26 4.85 0.65
N TYR A 647 -4.50 5.71 -0.33
CA TYR A 647 -4.05 7.10 -0.40
C TYR A 647 -5.21 8.06 -0.68
N GLY A 648 -4.88 9.36 -0.67
CA GLY A 648 -5.78 10.41 -1.08
C GLY A 648 -6.78 10.88 -0.02
N ASP A 649 -7.46 11.97 -0.34
CA ASP A 649 -8.32 12.66 0.61
C ASP A 649 -9.67 11.97 0.77
N PHE A 650 -10.16 11.26 -0.26
CA PHE A 650 -11.39 10.46 -0.16
C PHE A 650 -11.31 9.41 0.96
N LEU A 651 -10.16 8.74 1.12
CA LEU A 651 -9.91 7.79 2.21
C LEU A 651 -9.87 8.47 3.59
N LYS A 652 -9.23 9.64 3.68
CA LYS A 652 -9.04 10.36 4.96
C LYS A 652 -10.32 11.02 5.45
N GLU A 653 -11.09 11.59 4.53
CA GLU A 653 -12.22 12.47 4.84
C GLU A 653 -13.53 11.70 4.95
N THR A 654 -13.62 10.49 4.37
CA THR A 654 -14.87 9.75 4.29
C THR A 654 -14.78 8.35 4.83
N TYR A 655 -15.84 7.94 5.53
CA TYR A 655 -16.05 6.56 5.93
C TYR A 655 -16.21 5.60 4.73
N GLU A 656 -16.83 6.08 3.64
CA GLU A 656 -17.00 5.28 2.43
C GLU A 656 -15.63 4.92 1.84
N GLY A 657 -14.70 5.87 1.79
CA GLY A 657 -13.31 5.61 1.39
C GLY A 657 -12.62 4.56 2.26
N GLN A 658 -12.86 4.58 3.57
CA GLN A 658 -12.35 3.55 4.49
C GLN A 658 -12.95 2.16 4.23
N ILE A 659 -14.22 2.06 3.86
CA ILE A 659 -14.85 0.79 3.47
C ILE A 659 -14.33 0.33 2.10
N GLU A 660 -14.23 1.25 1.14
CA GLU A 660 -13.73 0.99 -0.21
C GLU A 660 -12.30 0.46 -0.21
N LEU A 661 -11.43 0.91 0.72
CA LEU A 661 -10.10 0.34 0.95
C LEU A 661 -10.14 -1.18 1.17
N TYR A 662 -11.21 -1.71 1.77
CA TYR A 662 -11.35 -3.15 2.04
C TYR A 662 -12.31 -3.87 1.08
N HIS A 663 -12.82 -3.18 0.06
CA HIS A 663 -13.76 -3.71 -0.93
C HIS A 663 -13.19 -3.64 -2.36
N PRO A 664 -12.15 -4.44 -2.68
CA PRO A 664 -11.52 -4.45 -3.99
C PRO A 664 -12.43 -4.97 -5.11
N ALA A 665 -12.07 -4.63 -6.35
CA ALA A 665 -12.71 -5.19 -7.54
C ALA A 665 -12.33 -6.67 -7.77
N LEU A 666 -13.25 -7.48 -8.31
CA LEU A 666 -12.97 -8.81 -8.84
C LEU A 666 -13.92 -9.15 -9.99
N PHE A 667 -13.35 -9.43 -11.16
CA PHE A 667 -14.06 -9.84 -12.36
C PHE A 667 -13.43 -11.09 -12.95
N MET A 668 -14.25 -11.93 -13.61
CA MET A 668 -13.77 -13.05 -14.40
C MET A 668 -14.34 -12.99 -15.82
N ILE A 669 -13.46 -13.04 -16.82
CA ILE A 669 -13.85 -13.19 -18.22
C ILE A 669 -13.70 -14.67 -18.57
N VAL A 670 -14.83 -15.30 -18.92
CA VAL A 670 -14.92 -16.74 -19.19
C VAL A 670 -15.41 -16.96 -20.63
N PRO A 671 -14.49 -17.29 -21.58
CA PRO A 671 -14.84 -17.64 -22.95
C PRO A 671 -15.69 -18.92 -23.06
N ASP A 672 -16.35 -19.09 -24.21
CA ASP A 672 -17.25 -20.23 -24.46
C ASP A 672 -16.55 -21.58 -24.40
N LYS A 673 -15.32 -21.69 -24.92
CA LYS A 673 -14.58 -22.95 -24.81
C LYS A 673 -14.16 -23.24 -23.36
N VAL A 674 -13.72 -22.24 -22.58
CA VAL A 674 -13.48 -22.40 -21.13
C VAL A 674 -14.75 -22.84 -20.41
N THR A 675 -15.90 -22.23 -20.73
CA THR A 675 -17.21 -22.64 -20.21
C THR A 675 -17.48 -24.13 -20.41
N LYS A 676 -17.24 -24.63 -21.63
CA LYS A 676 -17.45 -26.03 -21.98
C LYS A 676 -16.52 -26.94 -21.19
N ILE A 677 -15.26 -26.55 -21.00
CA ILE A 677 -14.28 -27.30 -20.19
C ILE A 677 -14.66 -27.32 -18.70
N LEU A 678 -15.11 -26.19 -18.15
CA LEU A 678 -15.52 -26.10 -16.74
C LEU A 678 -16.83 -26.85 -16.46
N GLY A 679 -17.73 -26.91 -17.45
CA GLY A 679 -19.02 -27.58 -17.35
C GLY A 679 -20.05 -26.82 -16.52
N HIS A 680 -21.31 -27.25 -16.63
CA HIS A 680 -22.47 -26.55 -16.04
C HIS A 680 -22.36 -26.35 -14.53
N LYS A 681 -21.87 -27.35 -13.77
CA LYS A 681 -21.80 -27.28 -12.31
C LYS A 681 -20.88 -26.16 -11.81
N LYS A 682 -19.66 -26.08 -12.35
CA LYS A 682 -18.70 -25.03 -11.98
C LYS A 682 -19.20 -23.65 -12.43
N MET A 683 -19.79 -23.57 -13.61
CA MET A 683 -20.34 -22.31 -14.11
C MET A 683 -21.53 -21.79 -13.30
N LYS A 684 -22.40 -22.69 -12.84
CA LYS A 684 -23.48 -22.36 -11.92
C LYS A 684 -22.93 -21.82 -10.60
N ALA A 685 -21.91 -22.47 -10.04
CA ALA A 685 -21.27 -22.00 -8.81
C ALA A 685 -20.68 -20.60 -8.96
N LEU A 686 -19.93 -20.34 -10.04
CA LEU A 686 -19.41 -19.00 -10.32
C LEU A 686 -20.52 -17.96 -10.42
N THR A 687 -21.62 -18.29 -11.11
CA THR A 687 -22.77 -17.39 -11.27
C THR A 687 -23.39 -17.04 -9.91
N LEU A 688 -23.60 -18.04 -9.04
CA LEU A 688 -24.13 -17.85 -7.69
C LEU A 688 -23.18 -17.07 -6.79
N ASN A 689 -21.87 -17.29 -6.94
CA ASN A 689 -20.83 -16.71 -6.08
C ASN A 689 -20.58 -15.22 -6.35
N GLN A 690 -21.08 -14.66 -7.46
CA GLN A 690 -21.07 -13.22 -7.70
C GLN A 690 -21.73 -12.42 -6.56
N HIS A 691 -22.74 -13.03 -5.90
CA HIS A 691 -23.48 -12.43 -4.79
C HIS A 691 -23.12 -13.04 -3.43
N ARG A 692 -21.89 -13.57 -3.29
CA ARG A 692 -21.39 -14.18 -2.06
C ARG A 692 -20.17 -13.43 -1.55
N LEU A 693 -19.99 -13.44 -0.23
CA LEU A 693 -18.79 -12.91 0.40
C LEU A 693 -17.58 -13.81 0.09
N VAL A 694 -16.58 -13.27 -0.59
CA VAL A 694 -15.38 -13.99 -1.06
C VAL A 694 -14.10 -13.22 -0.72
N SER A 695 -12.95 -13.88 -0.80
CA SER A 695 -11.62 -13.25 -0.71
C SER A 695 -10.61 -13.88 -1.67
N LEU A 696 -9.38 -13.36 -1.70
CA LEU A 696 -8.32 -13.90 -2.57
C LEU A 696 -7.91 -15.34 -2.23
N LEU A 697 -8.24 -15.85 -1.03
CA LEU A 697 -8.10 -17.28 -0.76
C LEU A 697 -9.05 -18.12 -1.62
N ASP A 698 -10.28 -17.65 -1.84
CA ASP A 698 -11.22 -18.35 -2.73
C ASP A 698 -10.71 -18.35 -4.18
N VAL A 699 -10.06 -17.26 -4.61
CA VAL A 699 -9.41 -17.14 -5.92
C VAL A 699 -8.21 -18.10 -6.03
N HIS A 700 -7.34 -18.17 -5.02
CA HIS A 700 -6.23 -19.13 -4.96
C HIS A 700 -6.72 -20.56 -5.20
N TYR A 701 -7.73 -21.01 -4.44
CA TYR A 701 -8.26 -22.37 -4.57
C TYR A 701 -9.04 -22.58 -5.88
N THR A 702 -9.59 -21.52 -6.47
CA THR A 702 -10.18 -21.59 -7.83
C THR A 702 -9.11 -21.93 -8.84
N ILE A 703 -7.99 -21.20 -8.84
CA ILE A 703 -6.87 -21.37 -9.76
C ILE A 703 -6.22 -22.75 -9.58
N THR A 704 -5.83 -23.10 -8.36
CA THR A 704 -5.12 -24.37 -8.10
C THR A 704 -5.99 -25.60 -8.34
N SER A 705 -7.32 -25.49 -8.27
CA SER A 705 -8.23 -26.60 -8.62
C SER A 705 -8.23 -26.99 -10.10
N LEU A 706 -7.64 -26.17 -10.98
CA LEU A 706 -7.41 -26.50 -12.39
C LEU A 706 -6.27 -27.50 -12.58
N LEU A 707 -5.42 -27.70 -11.56
CA LEU A 707 -4.34 -28.68 -11.55
C LEU A 707 -4.86 -30.08 -11.22
N PRO A 708 -4.09 -31.15 -11.53
CA PRO A 708 -4.41 -32.50 -11.07
C PRO A 708 -4.51 -32.58 -9.53
N LYS A 709 -5.40 -33.43 -9.01
CA LYS A 709 -5.67 -33.57 -7.55
C LYS A 709 -4.42 -33.71 -6.67
N ARG A 710 -3.36 -34.35 -7.16
CA ARG A 710 -2.10 -34.54 -6.42
C ARG A 710 -1.34 -33.23 -6.14
N GLU A 711 -1.56 -32.20 -6.96
CA GLU A 711 -0.92 -30.89 -6.83
C GLU A 711 -1.79 -29.93 -5.98
N GLN A 712 -3.02 -30.33 -5.66
CA GLN A 712 -3.95 -29.53 -4.87
C GLN A 712 -3.67 -29.75 -3.39
N THR A 713 -3.33 -28.69 -2.67
CA THR A 713 -3.10 -28.71 -1.23
C THR A 713 -3.96 -27.64 -0.57
N MET A 714 -4.49 -27.93 0.62
CA MET A 714 -5.25 -26.97 1.42
C MET A 714 -4.93 -27.17 2.88
N ASN A 715 -4.73 -26.06 3.60
CA ASN A 715 -4.58 -26.07 5.03
C ASN A 715 -5.92 -26.45 5.68
N ALA A 716 -5.94 -27.52 6.48
CA ALA A 716 -7.14 -28.01 7.16
C ALA A 716 -7.75 -26.97 8.12
N ALA A 717 -6.93 -26.14 8.76
CA ALA A 717 -7.40 -25.05 9.61
C ALA A 717 -8.13 -23.99 8.78
N HIS A 718 -7.58 -23.59 7.62
CA HIS A 718 -8.24 -22.63 6.72
C HIS A 718 -9.59 -23.14 6.22
N ARG A 719 -9.70 -24.44 5.92
CA ARG A 719 -10.97 -25.05 5.49
C ARG A 719 -12.08 -24.85 6.51
N SER A 720 -11.79 -25.10 7.78
CA SER A 720 -12.77 -24.97 8.87
C SER A 720 -13.06 -23.50 9.20
N LEU A 721 -12.01 -22.70 9.39
CA LEU A 721 -12.11 -21.32 9.86
C LEU A 721 -12.75 -20.39 8.83
N TYR A 722 -12.40 -20.55 7.55
CA TYR A 722 -12.81 -19.63 6.49
C TYR A 722 -13.85 -20.22 5.53
N MET A 723 -14.45 -21.38 5.87
CA MET A 723 -15.44 -22.09 5.04
C MET A 723 -14.98 -22.34 3.60
N LEU A 724 -13.69 -22.62 3.39
CA LEU A 724 -13.11 -22.76 2.05
C LEU A 724 -13.39 -24.14 1.45
N THR A 725 -13.41 -24.20 0.12
CA THR A 725 -13.49 -25.46 -0.64
C THR A 725 -12.28 -25.62 -1.54
N LEU A 726 -11.83 -26.86 -1.75
CA LEU A 726 -10.70 -27.17 -2.64
C LEU A 726 -10.90 -26.70 -4.08
N ASN A 727 -12.14 -26.44 -4.51
CA ASN A 727 -12.44 -25.90 -5.83
C ASN A 727 -12.65 -24.38 -5.83
N GLY A 728 -12.45 -23.70 -4.69
CA GLY A 728 -12.71 -22.26 -4.53
C GLY A 728 -14.11 -21.88 -5.03
N LEU A 729 -14.14 -20.87 -5.91
CA LEU A 729 -15.33 -20.30 -6.54
C LEU A 729 -16.01 -21.23 -7.56
N PHE A 730 -15.40 -22.36 -7.93
CA PHE A 730 -16.07 -23.40 -8.71
C PHE A 730 -16.98 -24.31 -7.87
N SER A 731 -17.05 -24.11 -6.55
CA SER A 731 -18.09 -24.65 -5.67
C SER A 731 -18.96 -23.51 -5.15
N GLU A 732 -20.23 -23.81 -4.83
CA GLU A 732 -21.13 -22.82 -4.23
C GLU A 732 -20.59 -22.39 -2.85
N ILE A 733 -20.38 -21.08 -2.67
CA ILE A 733 -20.03 -20.47 -1.38
C ILE A 733 -21.32 -20.31 -0.55
N PRO A 734 -21.31 -20.66 0.75
CA PRO A 734 -22.50 -20.59 1.59
C PRO A 734 -23.13 -19.20 1.65
N THR A 735 -24.46 -19.13 1.66
CA THR A 735 -25.24 -17.88 1.82
C THR A 735 -24.97 -17.21 3.17
N ASN A 736 -24.66 -18.01 4.19
CA ASN A 736 -24.51 -17.60 5.58
C ASN A 736 -23.07 -17.30 5.99
N ARG A 737 -22.14 -17.17 5.03
CA ARG A 737 -20.75 -16.81 5.32
C ARG A 737 -20.67 -15.35 5.79
N THR A 738 -19.99 -15.14 6.91
CA THR A 738 -19.80 -13.81 7.55
C THR A 738 -18.34 -13.35 7.48
N CYS A 739 -18.07 -12.08 7.82
CA CYS A 739 -16.72 -11.55 7.96
C CYS A 739 -15.86 -12.22 9.05
N SER A 740 -16.43 -13.04 9.93
CA SER A 740 -15.67 -13.89 10.86
C SER A 740 -15.15 -15.17 10.20
N GLN A 741 -15.72 -15.55 9.05
CA GLN A 741 -15.40 -16.75 8.27
C GLN A 741 -14.70 -16.39 6.96
N VAL A 742 -14.10 -15.20 6.91
CA VAL A 742 -13.29 -14.70 5.81
C VAL A 742 -12.03 -14.11 6.41
N PRO A 743 -10.84 -14.44 5.86
CA PRO A 743 -9.59 -13.93 6.39
C PRO A 743 -9.55 -12.39 6.35
N ARG A 744 -9.27 -11.78 7.49
CA ARG A 744 -9.06 -10.35 7.65
C ARG A 744 -8.02 -10.13 8.74
N ILE A 745 -6.90 -9.52 8.38
CA ILE A 745 -5.85 -9.18 9.33
C ILE A 745 -6.24 -7.84 9.97
N LEU A 746 -6.47 -7.80 11.28
CA LEU A 746 -6.98 -6.62 11.97
C LEU A 746 -5.99 -5.44 11.90
N PRO A 747 -6.45 -4.20 11.71
CA PRO A 747 -7.80 -3.71 11.95
C PRO A 747 -8.70 -3.58 10.70
N ASN A 748 -8.49 -4.42 9.67
CA ASN A 748 -9.33 -4.41 8.46
C ASN A 748 -10.83 -4.34 8.76
N LEU A 749 -11.53 -3.38 8.16
CA LEU A 749 -12.98 -3.26 8.29
C LEU A 749 -13.68 -4.39 7.54
N CYS A 750 -14.84 -4.79 8.06
CA CYS A 750 -15.75 -5.69 7.36
C CYS A 750 -16.58 -4.91 6.35
N ILE A 751 -16.78 -5.46 5.15
CA ILE A 751 -17.62 -4.85 4.11
C ILE A 751 -19.11 -5.20 4.22
N CYS A 752 -19.48 -6.06 5.17
CA CYS A 752 -20.85 -6.50 5.40
C CYS A 752 -21.60 -5.55 6.34
N GLU A 753 -22.76 -5.09 5.90
CA GLU A 753 -23.67 -4.26 6.68
C GLU A 753 -24.06 -4.93 8.00
N GLY A 754 -24.12 -4.15 9.08
CA GLY A 754 -24.53 -4.60 10.40
C GLY A 754 -23.53 -5.53 11.11
N TYR A 755 -22.37 -5.82 10.51
CA TYR A 755 -21.35 -6.65 11.17
C TYR A 755 -20.68 -5.94 12.35
N ASP A 756 -20.33 -4.66 12.17
CA ASP A 756 -19.90 -3.76 13.23
C ASP A 756 -20.96 -2.65 13.35
N SER A 757 -21.41 -2.36 14.57
CA SER A 757 -22.45 -1.36 14.84
C SER A 757 -21.84 -0.04 15.29
N PRO A 758 -22.14 1.09 14.63
CA PRO A 758 -21.66 2.39 15.10
C PRO A 758 -22.28 2.73 16.45
N VAL A 759 -21.47 3.27 17.35
CA VAL A 759 -21.89 3.68 18.70
C VAL A 759 -21.42 5.11 18.99
N ARG A 760 -21.94 5.70 20.07
CA ARG A 760 -21.58 7.07 20.45
C ARG A 760 -20.17 7.14 21.05
N ASN A 761 -19.48 8.24 20.75
CA ASN A 761 -18.23 8.59 21.43
C ASN A 761 -18.58 9.09 22.85
N ASP A 762 -18.56 8.20 23.83
CA ASP A 762 -18.95 8.51 25.21
C ASP A 762 -17.81 8.28 26.22
N SER A 763 -18.09 8.55 27.50
CA SER A 763 -17.11 8.37 28.56
C SER A 763 -16.71 6.91 28.77
N TYR A 764 -17.55 5.94 28.39
CA TYR A 764 -17.23 4.51 28.47
C TYR A 764 -16.21 4.13 27.40
N HIS A 765 -16.44 4.51 26.14
CA HIS A 765 -15.53 4.23 25.02
C HIS A 765 -14.21 4.99 25.11
N THR A 766 -14.17 6.12 25.82
CA THR A 766 -12.91 6.82 26.17
C THR A 766 -11.91 5.89 26.86
N LEU A 767 -12.38 4.91 27.63
CA LEU A 767 -11.51 3.96 28.35
C LEU A 767 -10.87 2.92 27.43
N PHE A 768 -11.54 2.55 26.34
CA PHE A 768 -10.95 1.73 25.28
C PHE A 768 -9.88 2.52 24.52
N ALA A 769 -10.13 3.82 24.27
CA ALA A 769 -9.15 4.72 23.67
C ALA A 769 -7.91 4.92 24.58
N GLU A 770 -8.10 5.10 25.88
CA GLU A 770 -7.03 5.16 26.89
C GLU A 770 -6.20 3.86 26.90
N PHE A 771 -6.87 2.70 26.92
CA PHE A 771 -6.20 1.40 26.89
C PHE A 771 -5.36 1.22 25.62
N ALA A 772 -5.93 1.52 24.45
CA ALA A 772 -5.25 1.41 23.18
C ALA A 772 -4.03 2.36 23.11
N LEU A 773 -4.23 3.66 23.38
CA LEU A 773 -3.17 4.66 23.39
C LEU A 773 -2.04 4.29 24.37
N GLY A 774 -2.39 3.84 25.58
CA GLY A 774 -1.44 3.40 26.58
C GLY A 774 -0.63 2.17 26.13
N THR A 775 -1.29 1.22 25.46
CA THR A 775 -0.64 0.03 24.90
C THR A 775 0.31 0.39 23.75
N LEU A 776 -0.10 1.27 22.82
CA LEU A 776 0.78 1.77 21.76
C LEU A 776 2.02 2.49 22.32
N ASN A 777 1.84 3.31 23.36
CA ASN A 777 2.95 3.98 24.04
C ASN A 777 3.91 2.98 24.73
N ASN A 778 3.38 1.92 25.34
CA ASN A 778 4.22 0.84 25.88
C ASN A 778 5.02 0.13 24.78
N HIS A 779 4.44 -0.07 23.58
CA HIS A 779 5.19 -0.64 22.45
C HIS A 779 6.34 0.26 22.00
N ILE A 780 6.13 1.58 21.90
CA ILE A 780 7.21 2.54 21.56
C ILE A 780 8.33 2.45 22.60
N LEU A 781 7.98 2.51 23.88
CA LEU A 781 8.92 2.42 25.00
C LEU A 781 9.73 1.11 24.98
N GLN A 782 9.06 -0.02 24.75
CA GLN A 782 9.71 -1.33 24.68
C GLN A 782 10.67 -1.42 23.49
N GLN A 783 10.21 -1.06 22.28
CA GLN A 783 11.00 -1.09 21.06
C GLN A 783 12.24 -0.20 21.17
N PHE A 784 12.08 1.02 21.70
CA PHE A 784 13.17 1.94 21.95
C PHE A 784 14.17 1.37 22.95
N GLY A 785 13.68 0.88 24.09
CA GLY A 785 14.52 0.37 25.18
C GLY A 785 15.26 -0.94 24.86
N GLU A 786 14.73 -1.78 23.97
CA GLU A 786 15.41 -2.97 23.44
C GLU A 786 16.54 -2.60 22.49
N ALA A 787 16.32 -1.63 21.60
CA ALA A 787 17.31 -1.18 20.63
C ALA A 787 18.37 -0.23 21.23
N ASN A 788 18.05 0.45 22.33
CA ASN A 788 18.90 1.45 22.98
C ASN A 788 19.08 1.13 24.48
N PRO A 789 19.72 0.01 24.84
CA PRO A 789 19.78 -0.45 26.23
C PRO A 789 20.56 0.48 27.17
N GLN A 790 21.41 1.36 26.62
CA GLN A 790 22.21 2.35 27.37
C GLN A 790 21.48 3.69 27.55
N ALA A 791 20.31 3.89 26.93
CA ALA A 791 19.55 5.12 27.10
C ALA A 791 19.00 5.22 28.53
N VAL A 792 19.07 6.44 29.08
CA VAL A 792 18.48 6.82 30.37
C VAL A 792 17.10 7.46 30.16
N SER A 793 16.79 7.91 28.94
CA SER A 793 15.43 8.29 28.55
C SER A 793 14.60 7.05 28.21
N GLY A 794 13.31 7.06 28.55
CA GLY A 794 12.38 6.00 28.13
C GLY A 794 12.02 6.08 26.64
N VAL A 795 12.18 7.24 26.02
CA VAL A 795 11.93 7.45 24.58
C VAL A 795 13.01 8.33 23.98
N GLY A 796 13.17 8.30 22.66
CA GLY A 796 14.09 9.14 21.90
C GLY A 796 13.36 10.23 21.12
N SER A 797 13.66 10.31 19.83
CA SER A 797 13.04 11.22 18.86
C SER A 797 11.57 10.87 18.59
N CYS A 798 11.22 9.58 18.57
CA CYS A 798 9.84 9.12 18.51
C CYS A 798 9.16 9.38 19.85
N GLN A 799 8.31 10.40 19.87
CA GLN A 799 7.69 10.89 21.09
C GLN A 799 6.58 9.95 21.56
N ARG A 800 6.28 10.04 22.86
CA ARG A 800 5.07 9.44 23.43
C ARG A 800 3.83 10.03 22.73
N LEU A 801 2.96 9.19 22.22
CA LEU A 801 1.69 9.58 21.60
C LEU A 801 0.76 10.22 22.63
N VAL A 802 0.20 11.38 22.28
CA VAL A 802 -0.80 12.10 23.07
C VAL A 802 -2.04 12.28 22.21
N ALA A 803 -3.11 11.55 22.51
CA ALA A 803 -4.37 11.70 21.80
C ALA A 803 -5.20 12.87 22.37
N HIS A 804 -5.73 13.71 21.49
CA HIS A 804 -6.62 14.82 21.86
C HIS A 804 -8.09 14.37 21.88
N GLY A 805 -8.46 13.42 21.02
CA GLY A 805 -9.81 12.89 20.90
C GLY A 805 -9.86 11.52 20.22
N PHE A 806 -11.07 10.99 20.08
CA PHE A 806 -11.34 9.75 19.37
C PHE A 806 -12.71 9.80 18.67
N HIS A 807 -12.82 9.15 17.52
CA HIS A 807 -14.06 9.08 16.73
C HIS A 807 -14.28 7.70 16.11
N ASN A 808 -15.33 7.58 15.29
CA ASN A 808 -15.66 6.39 14.49
C ASN A 808 -15.75 5.10 15.32
N VAL A 809 -16.34 5.20 16.51
CA VAL A 809 -16.44 4.07 17.42
C VAL A 809 -17.47 3.07 16.91
N LYS A 810 -17.07 1.81 16.86
CA LYS A 810 -17.93 0.69 16.47
C LYS A 810 -17.75 -0.45 17.44
N GLU A 811 -18.84 -1.15 17.71
CA GLU A 811 -18.84 -2.36 18.52
C GLU A 811 -19.31 -3.57 17.72
N ARG A 812 -18.72 -4.71 18.08
CA ARG A 812 -19.20 -6.02 17.68
C ARG A 812 -19.31 -6.90 18.92
N HIS A 813 -20.52 -7.41 19.14
CA HIS A 813 -20.83 -8.31 20.24
C HIS A 813 -20.72 -9.76 19.74
N GLY A 814 -19.73 -10.49 20.25
CA GLY A 814 -19.48 -11.89 19.95
C GLY A 814 -20.36 -12.83 20.77
N LYS A 815 -20.14 -14.14 20.58
CA LYS A 815 -20.67 -15.16 21.49
C LYS A 815 -19.92 -15.07 22.82
N ASP A 816 -20.58 -15.43 23.92
CA ASP A 816 -19.96 -15.55 25.25
C ASP A 816 -19.45 -14.22 25.86
N GLY A 817 -20.13 -13.09 25.63
CA GLY A 817 -19.86 -11.81 26.33
C GLY A 817 -18.57 -11.10 25.87
N VAL A 818 -18.00 -11.48 24.73
CA VAL A 818 -16.85 -10.79 24.14
C VAL A 818 -17.33 -9.60 23.31
N VAL A 819 -16.84 -8.41 23.64
CA VAL A 819 -17.09 -7.18 22.89
C VAL A 819 -15.80 -6.78 22.17
N VAL A 820 -15.89 -6.48 20.87
CA VAL A 820 -14.77 -5.92 20.10
C VAL A 820 -15.11 -4.49 19.72
N VAL A 821 -14.28 -3.55 20.17
CA VAL A 821 -14.42 -2.11 19.91
C VAL A 821 -13.37 -1.67 18.91
N THR A 822 -13.81 -1.04 17.82
CA THR A 822 -12.94 -0.37 16.85
C THR A 822 -13.14 1.14 16.97
N LEU A 823 -12.06 1.92 17.00
CA LEU A 823 -12.14 3.39 17.07
C LEU A 823 -10.90 4.04 16.45
N ASP A 824 -11.02 5.31 16.09
CA ASP A 824 -9.93 6.13 15.58
C ASP A 824 -9.40 7.07 16.66
N LEU A 825 -8.10 7.01 16.93
CA LEU A 825 -7.38 7.90 17.85
C LEU A 825 -6.79 9.08 17.06
N TYR A 826 -7.06 10.31 17.51
CA TYR A 826 -6.51 11.53 16.93
C TYR A 826 -5.35 12.02 17.80
N VAL A 827 -4.13 11.89 17.29
CA VAL A 827 -2.87 12.16 17.97
C VAL A 827 -2.23 13.42 17.39
N GLN A 828 -1.55 14.19 18.24
CA GLN A 828 -0.75 15.33 17.78
C GLN A 828 0.29 14.89 16.74
N SER A 829 0.33 15.55 15.58
CA SER A 829 1.36 15.28 14.58
C SER A 829 2.72 15.90 14.97
N GLY A 830 3.78 15.39 14.35
CA GLY A 830 5.12 15.95 14.49
C GLY A 830 5.26 17.29 13.76
N ASP A 831 6.03 18.22 14.34
CA ASP A 831 6.37 19.49 13.72
C ASP A 831 6.87 19.34 12.28
N SER A 832 6.35 20.19 11.38
CA SER A 832 6.72 20.23 9.95
C SER A 832 6.40 18.95 9.17
N SER A 833 5.49 18.11 9.67
CA SER A 833 4.97 16.91 8.96
C SER A 833 4.07 17.22 7.77
N GLY A 834 3.53 18.43 7.68
CA GLY A 834 2.56 18.82 6.64
C GLY A 834 1.11 18.41 6.98
N GLN A 835 0.85 17.87 8.18
CA GLN A 835 -0.49 17.55 8.68
C GLN A 835 -0.65 18.02 10.13
N SER A 836 -1.86 18.34 10.57
CA SER A 836 -2.13 18.81 11.94
C SER A 836 -2.29 17.68 12.96
N GLU A 837 -2.82 16.54 12.51
CA GLU A 837 -3.13 15.38 13.35
C GLU A 837 -2.76 14.08 12.64
N ASP A 838 -2.41 13.09 13.46
CA ASP A 838 -2.15 11.72 13.07
C ASP A 838 -3.27 10.81 13.57
N VAL A 839 -3.84 10.01 12.68
CA VAL A 839 -4.98 9.14 12.98
C VAL A 839 -4.53 7.68 13.04
N PHE A 840 -4.89 7.00 14.13
CA PHE A 840 -4.67 5.57 14.33
C PHE A 840 -5.99 4.84 14.55
N THR A 841 -6.36 3.95 13.64
CA THR A 841 -7.47 3.01 13.85
C THR A 841 -6.97 1.87 14.73
N VAL A 842 -7.67 1.61 15.84
CA VAL A 842 -7.32 0.57 16.81
C VAL A 842 -8.49 -0.37 17.04
N VAL A 843 -8.19 -1.64 17.31
CA VAL A 843 -9.19 -2.67 17.62
C VAL A 843 -8.87 -3.28 18.97
N VAL A 844 -9.80 -3.15 19.91
CA VAL A 844 -9.68 -3.62 21.29
C VAL A 844 -10.75 -4.67 21.56
N GLN A 845 -10.34 -5.84 22.03
CA GLN A 845 -11.26 -6.85 22.56
C GLN A 845 -11.41 -6.66 24.06
N PHE A 846 -12.62 -6.85 24.54
CA PHE A 846 -13.01 -6.88 25.95
C PHE A 846 -13.84 -8.13 26.21
N ASP A 847 -13.51 -8.87 27.27
CA ASP A 847 -14.23 -10.07 27.70
C ASP A 847 -14.98 -9.75 29.00
N GLU A 848 -16.32 -9.81 28.95
CA GLU A 848 -17.19 -9.51 30.10
C GLU A 848 -17.30 -10.66 31.11
N ASN A 849 -17.01 -11.90 30.70
CA ASN A 849 -17.33 -13.12 31.44
C ASN A 849 -16.14 -13.76 32.17
N GLU A 850 -14.92 -13.53 31.70
CA GLU A 850 -13.71 -13.88 32.45
C GLU A 850 -13.36 -12.74 33.43
N ASP A 851 -12.52 -12.99 34.45
CA ASP A 851 -11.97 -11.96 35.37
C ASP A 851 -11.22 -10.87 34.56
N THR A 852 -12.00 -9.94 34.02
CA THR A 852 -11.86 -9.13 32.80
C THR A 852 -10.44 -8.76 32.35
N ALA A 853 -10.19 -8.90 31.04
CA ALA A 853 -9.00 -8.41 30.36
C ALA A 853 -9.36 -7.71 29.05
N MET A 854 -8.72 -6.57 28.79
CA MET A 854 -8.73 -5.94 27.46
C MET A 854 -7.49 -6.38 26.70
N THR A 855 -7.63 -6.61 25.40
CA THR A 855 -6.53 -6.97 24.50
C THR A 855 -6.55 -6.07 23.28
N LEU A 856 -5.42 -5.44 22.96
CA LEU A 856 -5.27 -4.73 21.69
C LEU A 856 -5.07 -5.78 20.59
N LEU A 857 -6.09 -6.00 19.78
CA LEU A 857 -6.03 -6.99 18.69
C LEU A 857 -5.23 -6.49 17.49
N GLY A 858 -5.20 -5.17 17.23
CA GLY A 858 -4.45 -4.61 16.12
C GLY A 858 -4.60 -3.10 16.00
N TYR A 859 -3.73 -2.49 15.19
CA TYR A 859 -3.80 -1.06 14.86
C TYR A 859 -3.28 -0.76 13.44
N GLU A 860 -3.80 0.30 12.84
CA GLU A 860 -3.39 0.83 11.55
C GLU A 860 -3.27 2.35 11.63
N ARG A 861 -2.24 2.91 10.98
CA ARG A 861 -2.07 4.37 10.94
C ARG A 861 -2.62 4.83 9.60
N VAL A 862 -3.68 5.63 9.65
CA VAL A 862 -4.37 6.14 8.46
C VAL A 862 -3.61 7.33 7.87
N SER A 863 -3.03 8.18 8.73
CA SER A 863 -2.24 9.33 8.28
C SER A 863 -0.91 8.92 7.64
N LYS A 864 -0.42 9.73 6.69
CA LYS A 864 0.89 9.50 6.04
C LYS A 864 2.00 9.53 7.10
N TYR A 865 2.90 8.55 7.07
CA TYR A 865 3.93 8.41 8.10
C TYR A 865 5.34 8.09 7.59
N GLY A 866 5.50 7.81 6.28
CA GLY A 866 6.82 7.48 5.70
C GLY A 866 7.88 8.57 5.91
N HIS A 867 7.46 9.84 6.02
CA HIS A 867 8.35 10.97 6.28
C HIS A 867 9.03 10.92 7.65
N TYR A 868 8.45 10.23 8.65
CA TYR A 868 9.06 10.08 9.98
C TYR A 868 10.28 9.16 9.98
N SER A 869 10.51 8.36 8.93
CA SER A 869 11.74 7.56 8.77
C SER A 869 13.02 8.39 8.90
N LYS A 870 12.95 9.70 8.59
CA LYS A 870 14.08 10.65 8.69
C LYS A 870 14.49 10.97 10.12
N CYS A 871 13.59 10.80 11.10
CA CYS A 871 13.83 11.10 12.51
C CYS A 871 13.48 9.94 13.44
N ALA A 872 12.98 8.82 12.93
CA ALA A 872 12.58 7.69 13.74
C ALA A 872 13.78 7.11 14.51
N ASP A 873 13.54 6.76 15.77
CA ASP A 873 14.54 6.11 16.60
C ASP A 873 14.86 4.72 16.05
N LYS A 874 16.14 4.34 16.16
CA LYS A 874 16.59 3.00 15.79
C LYS A 874 15.79 1.95 16.57
N GLY A 875 15.19 1.01 15.84
CA GLY A 875 14.42 -0.11 16.39
C GLY A 875 12.96 0.19 16.73
N VAL A 876 12.53 1.46 16.65
CA VAL A 876 11.11 1.83 16.78
C VAL A 876 10.43 1.73 15.42
N ASN A 877 9.27 1.08 15.38
CA ASN A 877 8.48 0.97 14.16
C ASN A 877 8.05 2.36 13.68
N VAL A 878 8.40 2.73 12.46
CA VAL A 878 8.12 4.05 11.87
C VAL A 878 6.61 4.36 11.88
N LYS A 879 5.75 3.34 11.77
CA LYS A 879 4.30 3.47 11.87
C LYS A 879 3.85 4.05 13.22
N LEU A 880 4.52 3.71 14.31
CA LEU A 880 4.23 4.25 15.65
C LEU A 880 4.93 5.58 15.92
N CYS A 881 5.89 5.99 15.09
CA CYS A 881 6.73 7.12 15.37
C CYS A 881 6.08 8.45 14.98
N VAL A 882 6.09 9.39 15.92
CA VAL A 882 5.82 10.82 15.68
C VAL A 882 7.03 11.60 16.19
N CYS A 883 7.72 12.31 15.30
CA CYS A 883 8.95 13.04 15.61
C CYS A 883 9.07 14.36 14.83
N SER A 884 9.92 15.28 15.27
CA SER A 884 10.10 16.58 14.59
C SER A 884 10.91 16.43 13.30
N LEU A 885 10.45 17.04 12.21
CA LEU A 885 11.17 17.04 10.91
C LEU A 885 12.05 18.29 10.69
N LYS A 886 12.13 19.22 11.65
CA LYS A 886 12.93 20.45 11.54
C LYS A 886 14.44 20.17 11.68
N LYS A 887 15.30 20.83 10.88
CA LYS A 887 16.78 20.80 11.02
C LYS A 887 17.31 22.08 11.71
N PRO A 888 18.49 22.01 12.38
CA PRO A 888 19.34 20.84 12.62
C PRO A 888 18.88 20.06 13.86
N LEU A 889 18.59 18.77 13.69
CA LEU A 889 18.26 17.85 14.78
C LEU A 889 19.52 17.61 15.61
N GLN A 890 19.67 18.28 16.74
CA GLN A 890 20.34 17.59 17.84
C GLN A 890 19.36 16.51 18.31
N PRO A 891 19.73 15.21 18.26
CA PRO A 891 18.89 14.18 18.84
C PRO A 891 18.63 14.53 20.31
N PRO A 892 17.43 14.25 20.85
CA PRO A 892 17.16 14.43 22.27
C PRO A 892 18.29 13.79 23.08
N ASP A 893 18.72 14.44 24.16
CA ASP A 893 19.77 13.89 25.02
C ASP A 893 19.23 12.65 25.74
N VAL A 894 19.44 11.48 25.12
CA VAL A 894 18.99 10.18 25.63
C VAL A 894 19.64 9.80 26.95
N ASN A 895 20.67 10.54 27.39
CA ASN A 895 21.32 10.36 28.69
C ASN A 895 20.65 11.20 29.79
N LYS A 896 19.64 12.02 29.46
CA LYS A 896 18.86 12.79 30.43
C LYS A 896 17.45 12.26 30.52
N VAL A 897 16.97 12.14 31.76
CA VAL A 897 15.55 11.85 32.01
C VAL A 897 14.71 13.04 31.54
N PRO A 898 13.67 12.83 30.70
CA PRO A 898 12.79 13.91 30.31
C PRO A 898 12.13 14.55 31.53
N ARG A 899 12.04 15.88 31.55
CA ARG A 899 11.39 16.65 32.62
C ARG A 899 9.87 16.58 32.48
N TRP A 900 9.30 15.43 32.82
CA TRP A 900 7.84 15.20 32.84
C TRP A 900 7.11 16.03 33.92
N ASN A 901 7.86 16.63 34.84
CA ASN A 901 7.40 17.26 36.07
C ASN A 901 6.92 18.72 35.94
N LEU A 902 6.84 19.30 34.74
CA LEU A 902 6.40 20.70 34.58
C LEU A 902 4.99 20.89 33.98
N HIS A 903 4.45 19.96 33.20
CA HIS A 903 3.06 20.01 32.72
C HIS A 903 2.67 18.67 32.06
N TYR A 904 1.80 17.87 32.68
CA TYR A 904 1.24 16.70 32.00
C TYR A 904 0.17 17.15 31.01
N PRO A 905 0.27 16.80 29.71
CA PRO A 905 -0.72 17.22 28.73
C PRO A 905 -2.10 16.66 29.07
N MET A 906 -3.14 17.36 28.60
CA MET A 906 -4.47 16.76 28.55
C MET A 906 -4.46 15.61 27.55
N VAL A 907 -4.98 14.47 27.97
CA VAL A 907 -5.15 13.28 27.12
C VAL A 907 -6.64 13.03 27.03
N LEU A 908 -7.17 12.92 25.80
CA LEU A 908 -8.60 12.69 25.53
C LEU A 908 -9.51 13.68 26.30
N GLY A 909 -9.11 14.95 26.33
CA GLY A 909 -9.83 16.03 27.02
C GLY A 909 -9.80 15.98 28.56
N ARG A 910 -9.00 15.10 29.17
CA ARG A 910 -8.91 14.95 30.64
C ARG A 910 -7.56 15.37 31.19
N LYS A 911 -7.59 16.09 32.32
CA LYS A 911 -6.39 16.47 33.08
C LYS A 911 -5.84 15.26 33.83
N THR A 912 -4.54 15.04 33.73
CA THR A 912 -3.83 13.99 34.47
C THR A 912 -3.66 14.40 35.93
N LYS A 913 -4.14 13.57 36.85
CA LYS A 913 -3.86 13.70 38.29
C LYS A 913 -2.58 12.96 38.61
N VAL A 914 -1.77 13.53 39.50
CA VAL A 914 -0.43 13.03 39.84
C VAL A 914 -0.37 12.73 41.33
N SER A 915 0.10 11.55 41.68
CA SER A 915 0.38 11.14 43.06
C SER A 915 1.85 10.75 43.16
N GLU A 916 2.58 11.42 44.05
CA GLU A 916 3.98 11.08 44.34
C GLU A 916 4.04 9.79 45.17
N LEU A 917 4.84 8.82 44.73
CA LEU A 917 5.02 7.52 45.39
C LEU A 917 6.37 7.43 46.10
N ASP A 918 7.45 7.98 45.50
CA ASP A 918 8.79 8.04 46.11
C ASP A 918 9.45 9.40 45.83
N LYS A 919 9.51 10.27 46.85
CA LYS A 919 10.33 11.51 46.98
C LYS A 919 10.86 12.12 45.67
N GLY A 920 9.97 12.59 44.81
CA GLY A 920 10.27 13.31 43.56
C GLY A 920 10.77 12.42 42.41
N CYS A 921 10.81 11.10 42.59
CA CYS A 921 11.30 10.11 41.61
C CYS A 921 10.18 9.31 40.95
N LEU A 922 9.29 8.72 41.73
CA LEU A 922 8.27 7.80 41.24
C LEU A 922 6.88 8.42 41.39
N PHE A 923 6.10 8.43 40.32
CA PHE A 923 4.76 9.01 40.28
C PHE A 923 3.73 8.04 39.73
N ALA A 924 2.56 7.98 40.36
CA ALA A 924 1.35 7.42 39.77
C ALA A 924 0.57 8.54 39.08
N LEU A 925 0.18 8.29 37.84
CA LEU A 925 -0.60 9.19 37.01
C LEU A 925 -1.96 8.55 36.79
N TYR A 926 -3.05 9.29 36.97
CA TYR A 926 -4.38 8.76 36.66
C TYR A 926 -5.31 9.80 36.07
N ARG A 927 -6.15 9.35 35.15
CA ARG A 927 -7.17 10.17 34.48
C ARG A 927 -8.53 9.52 34.72
N GLN A 928 -9.44 10.27 35.33
CA GLN A 928 -10.78 9.81 35.67
C GLN A 928 -11.81 10.54 34.83
N ASN A 929 -12.78 9.79 34.30
CA ASN A 929 -13.97 10.30 33.66
C ASN A 929 -15.23 9.74 34.36
N GLU A 930 -16.41 9.97 33.78
CA GLU A 930 -17.69 9.55 34.36
C GLU A 930 -17.88 8.02 34.41
N SER A 931 -17.19 7.29 33.54
CA SER A 931 -17.34 5.84 33.37
C SER A 931 -16.16 5.03 33.90
N GLY A 932 -15.09 5.68 34.38
CA GLY A 932 -13.96 4.97 34.99
C GLY A 932 -12.65 5.77 35.05
N VAL A 933 -11.53 5.04 35.11
CA VAL A 933 -10.20 5.61 35.36
C VAL A 933 -9.08 4.85 34.62
N SER A 934 -8.10 5.58 34.08
CA SER A 934 -6.88 5.06 33.45
C SER A 934 -5.66 5.36 34.32
N PHE A 935 -4.72 4.42 34.46
CA PHE A 935 -3.52 4.54 35.27
C PHE A 935 -2.22 4.36 34.47
N GLU A 936 -1.24 5.20 34.77
CA GLU A 936 0.15 5.11 34.31
C GLU A 936 1.11 5.28 35.49
N VAL A 937 2.35 4.84 35.33
CA VAL A 937 3.44 5.07 36.28
C VAL A 937 4.63 5.68 35.58
N ALA A 938 5.27 6.65 36.23
CA ALA A 938 6.40 7.38 35.70
C ALA A 938 7.59 7.34 36.66
N ASN A 939 8.78 7.01 36.14
CA ASN A 939 10.05 7.11 36.84
C ASN A 939 10.87 8.25 36.24
N VAL A 940 11.07 9.33 36.99
CA VAL A 940 11.80 10.51 36.51
C VAL A 940 13.24 10.58 37.05
N CYS A 941 13.70 9.58 37.80
CA CYS A 941 15.03 9.60 38.40
C CYS A 941 16.06 8.82 37.58
N PRO A 942 17.22 9.42 37.25
CA PRO A 942 18.24 8.82 36.38
C PRO A 942 18.93 7.60 37.00
N ASN A 943 19.00 7.54 38.33
CA ASN A 943 19.86 6.60 39.04
C ASN A 943 19.11 5.41 39.64
N PHE A 944 17.80 5.28 39.37
CA PHE A 944 16.98 4.25 40.01
C PHE A 944 16.09 3.52 39.00
N ARG A 945 15.95 2.21 39.19
CA ARG A 945 14.86 1.41 38.62
C ARG A 945 13.84 1.10 39.70
N TYR A 946 12.59 0.98 39.30
CA TYR A 946 11.49 0.62 40.18
C TYR A 946 10.76 -0.60 39.66
N THR A 947 10.46 -1.53 40.57
CA THR A 947 9.37 -2.50 40.36
C THR A 947 8.19 -2.02 41.18
N VAL A 948 7.04 -1.83 40.54
CA VAL A 948 5.81 -1.31 41.18
C VAL A 948 4.70 -2.34 41.07
N TRP A 949 3.99 -2.57 42.17
CA TRP A 949 2.83 -3.44 42.28
C TRP A 949 1.59 -2.61 42.63
N PHE A 950 0.50 -2.85 41.91
CA PHE A 950 -0.79 -2.21 42.12
C PHE A 950 -1.79 -3.16 42.77
N ASP A 951 -2.12 -2.89 44.02
CA ASP A 951 -3.19 -3.57 44.74
C ASP A 951 -4.48 -2.76 44.57
N LEU A 952 -5.35 -3.19 43.66
CA LEU A 952 -6.58 -2.51 43.26
C LEU A 952 -7.79 -3.12 43.99
N GLU A 953 -8.56 -2.28 44.69
CA GLU A 953 -9.86 -2.65 45.26
C GLU A 953 -10.94 -1.92 44.46
N VAL A 954 -11.84 -2.65 43.81
CA VAL A 954 -12.87 -2.06 42.91
C VAL A 954 -14.25 -2.63 43.22
N SER A 955 -15.28 -1.83 43.00
CA SER A 955 -16.69 -2.20 43.14
C SER A 955 -17.49 -1.64 41.96
N ASN A 956 -18.26 -2.52 41.30
CA ASN A 956 -18.99 -2.23 40.06
C ASN A 956 -18.09 -1.72 38.92
N MET A 957 -16.86 -2.23 38.83
CA MET A 957 -15.92 -1.92 37.75
C MET A 957 -15.21 -3.19 37.27
N HIS A 958 -15.03 -3.28 35.96
CA HIS A 958 -14.11 -4.22 35.32
C HIS A 958 -12.70 -3.64 35.26
N ARG A 959 -11.73 -4.52 35.06
CA ARG A 959 -10.29 -4.21 34.94
C ARG A 959 -9.85 -4.56 33.53
N SER A 960 -8.91 -3.81 32.98
CA SER A 960 -8.30 -4.18 31.69
C SER A 960 -7.28 -5.31 31.80
N VAL A 961 -7.02 -5.82 33.01
CA VAL A 961 -6.01 -6.83 33.33
C VAL A 961 -6.53 -7.81 34.40
N ARG A 962 -6.17 -9.09 34.26
CA ARG A 962 -6.66 -10.17 35.13
C ARG A 962 -6.09 -10.14 36.55
N THR A 963 -4.83 -9.74 36.69
CA THR A 963 -4.11 -9.75 37.97
C THR A 963 -3.65 -8.35 38.33
N SER A 964 -3.35 -8.14 39.62
CA SER A 964 -2.72 -6.91 40.11
C SER A 964 -1.51 -6.54 39.24
N PRO A 965 -1.53 -5.37 38.56
CA PRO A 965 -0.46 -4.98 37.66
C PRO A 965 0.89 -4.92 38.36
N LYS A 966 1.90 -5.51 37.72
CA LYS A 966 3.32 -5.34 38.07
C LYS A 966 4.02 -4.64 36.91
N LYS A 967 4.76 -3.57 37.20
CA LYS A 967 5.51 -2.80 36.19
C LYS A 967 6.96 -2.60 36.62
N ASP A 968 7.87 -2.82 35.69
CA ASP A 968 9.32 -2.61 35.87
C ASP A 968 9.72 -1.37 35.06
N LEU A 969 10.08 -0.29 35.75
CA LEU A 969 10.41 1.00 35.17
C LEU A 969 11.93 1.24 35.20
N LYS A 970 12.50 1.54 34.03
CA LYS A 970 13.82 2.18 33.90
C LYS A 970 13.71 3.69 34.16
N PRO A 971 14.83 4.40 34.34
CA PRO A 971 14.83 5.86 34.30
C PRO A 971 14.11 6.39 33.05
N GLY A 972 13.34 7.46 33.22
CA GLY A 972 12.63 8.12 32.12
C GLY A 972 11.38 7.41 31.59
N ASP A 973 11.08 6.19 32.06
CA ASP A 973 9.91 5.42 31.63
C ASP A 973 8.60 6.06 32.12
N ILE A 974 7.62 6.11 31.22
CA ILE A 974 6.19 6.24 31.56
C ILE A 974 5.47 5.03 30.98
N GLN A 975 4.92 4.18 31.84
CA GLN A 975 4.26 2.94 31.43
C GLN A 975 2.76 2.96 31.74
N PHE A 976 1.95 2.60 30.76
CA PHE A 976 0.55 2.30 30.95
C PHE A 976 0.36 1.03 31.79
N THR A 977 -0.55 1.13 32.75
CA THR A 977 -0.75 0.10 33.78
C THR A 977 -2.08 -0.62 33.63
N VAL A 978 -3.20 0.09 33.77
CA VAL A 978 -4.54 -0.51 33.81
C VAL A 978 -5.60 0.56 33.54
N VAL A 979 -6.70 0.13 32.92
CA VAL A 979 -7.96 0.85 32.86
C VAL A 979 -8.99 0.14 33.74
N LEU A 980 -9.74 0.91 34.52
CA LEU A 980 -10.93 0.47 35.24
C LEU A 980 -12.15 1.09 34.57
N LEU A 981 -13.13 0.26 34.19
CA LEU A 981 -14.35 0.69 33.50
C LEU A 981 -15.58 0.23 34.28
N GLN A 982 -16.62 1.06 34.35
CA GLN A 982 -17.86 0.73 35.05
C GLN A 982 -18.53 -0.51 34.42
N THR A 983 -19.14 -1.36 35.26
CA THR A 983 -19.82 -2.57 34.80
C THR A 983 -21.23 -2.29 34.24
N ARG A 984 -21.90 -1.26 34.74
CA ARG A 984 -23.25 -0.85 34.30
C ARG A 984 -23.39 0.66 34.36
N THR A 985 -24.03 1.22 33.36
CA THR A 985 -24.41 2.64 33.34
C THR A 985 -25.34 2.94 34.53
N HIS A 986 -25.16 4.10 35.16
CA HIS A 986 -25.95 4.59 36.31
C HIS A 986 -25.79 3.84 37.65
N HIS A 987 -24.91 2.84 37.75
CA HIS A 987 -24.54 2.24 39.03
C HIS A 987 -23.43 3.05 39.71
N SER A 988 -23.53 3.28 41.02
CA SER A 988 -22.43 3.87 41.78
C SER A 988 -21.24 2.90 41.81
N TRP A 989 -20.09 3.35 41.33
CA TRP A 989 -18.85 2.59 41.34
C TRP A 989 -17.85 3.22 42.32
N ARG A 990 -16.93 2.39 42.83
CA ARG A 990 -15.85 2.83 43.71
C ARG A 990 -14.57 2.10 43.35
N TRP A 991 -13.46 2.81 43.47
CA TRP A 991 -12.14 2.22 43.38
C TRP A 991 -11.20 2.84 44.41
N THR A 992 -10.25 2.04 44.87
CA THR A 992 -9.06 2.50 45.60
C THR A 992 -7.86 1.73 45.08
N TYR A 993 -6.66 2.31 45.24
CA TYR A 993 -5.42 1.60 44.96
C TYR A 993 -4.45 1.75 46.13
N LYS A 994 -3.66 0.70 46.36
CA LYS A 994 -2.45 0.74 47.17
C LYS A 994 -1.29 0.36 46.26
N THR A 995 -0.20 1.13 46.33
CA THR A 995 1.02 0.83 45.59
C THR A 995 2.08 0.34 46.54
N ARG A 996 2.77 -0.74 46.16
CA ARG A 996 4.04 -1.14 46.76
C ARG A 996 5.11 -1.01 45.69
N TYR A 997 6.31 -0.59 46.07
CA TYR A 997 7.42 -0.50 45.12
C TYR A 997 8.72 -0.97 45.75
N MET A 998 9.62 -1.41 44.88
CA MET A 998 10.99 -1.78 45.22
C MET A 998 11.91 -0.93 44.35
N ARG A 999 12.76 -0.13 45.01
CA ARG A 999 13.78 0.70 44.38
C ARG A 999 15.10 -0.07 44.30
N ARG A 1000 15.79 0.02 43.15
CA ARG A 1000 17.13 -0.52 42.94
C ARG A 1000 17.99 0.52 42.24
N ASP A 1001 19.28 0.54 42.53
CA ASP A 1001 20.21 1.43 41.84
C ASP A 1001 20.29 1.05 40.36
N TYR A 1002 20.34 2.08 39.50
CA TYR A 1002 20.59 1.94 38.06
C TYR A 1002 22.02 2.39 37.78
N PRO A 1003 22.85 1.51 37.19
CA PRO A 1003 24.27 1.77 36.96
C PRO A 1003 24.54 2.86 35.92
#